data_AF-A0A3A4NTT4-F1
#
_entry.id   AF-A0A3A4NTT4-F1
#
_cell.length_a   1.000
_cell.length_b   1.000
_cell.length_c   1.000
_cell.angle_alpha   90.00
_cell.angle_beta   90.00
_cell.angle_gamma   90.00
#
_symmetry.space_group_name_H-M   'P 1'
#
loop_
_entity.id
_entity.type
_entity.pdbx_description
1 polymer ?
#
loop_
_entity_poly.entity_id
_entity_poly.type
_entity_poly.pdbx_seq_one_letter_code
_entity_poly.pdbx_strand_id
1 'polypeptide(L)'
;MLKRKSYFLAICLIGICTIGQSAENLEQKEWKNLPLYDGESLTFGDVTVKLVQTPVENQIDGKLILQGPDSSQEIIWPQRFKNNWRREYLYFNEIALSLEMRLTPLPPQKIYFTIDAFHQLPKYELTAVPFQESLLVSQECPIFIGPWKFQTVCSDQKQEILHLLINNTEKKSVQEFPITQDTLIKFNRFTISIDVGNYSTATCAARLQFNVMQDNTIVGKNALANQWDFQGVTYNEFFNRLSIKYKFEVEWINKTTNPEMIQRIQEMSLSSGTRGQDDSIVQIKETVENALNRWLQRIHNPNYKEEELVLKWKDDTHLQVCPKNPEMLLKKMHEEQERRDKYLAERKRIEDLFRAQYQLQTKVYPLKAMTPITAKAFIDPILKMYILAYPGVEVGQIEIIERVEDNNLMIASTNEIPEDVKNKEIKRNMLHDILAEQVIADEKGNTVILTAIPATHEKVTKMLEKMEEMMQEQRKKEIPQTYTIELVLLEGGKFPQKQEPKFLFKEDAEKHDQLLNKKLEGQYTPRDTDLKHILDQVLRQNGIPYVFEAEKSPKITFNLLNPTIKDILDKVTSESNLRYQWMENGNLWIGENSTSPNGWTTDMKVLQKYGIDQKDLELFQFEAIRDLAKGIVHLLAEHGEVGVAQLSLSDQYYCKLAFQDLRSPYLVVKGSFYTTQNEKPLLENTIFLQEGKPALLGITNLRQALILVLRLK
;
A
#
# COMPACT_ATOMS: atom_id res chain seq x y z
N MET A 1 -10.24 -21.56 -66.08
CA MET A 1 -9.12 -22.52 -66.15
C MET A 1 -7.81 -21.76 -65.97
N LEU A 2 -6.80 -22.37 -65.31
CA LEU A 2 -5.36 -21.99 -65.20
C LEU A 2 -5.00 -20.49 -65.02
N LYS A 3 -4.54 -20.04 -63.85
CA LYS A 3 -3.18 -20.16 -63.25
C LYS A 3 -2.15 -19.12 -63.73
N ARG A 4 -1.74 -18.26 -62.78
CA ARG A 4 -0.38 -17.72 -62.48
C ARG A 4 0.49 -17.22 -63.67
N LYS A 5 1.07 -16.01 -63.61
CA LYS A 5 2.22 -15.70 -62.71
C LYS A 5 2.55 -14.19 -62.69
N SER A 6 3.12 -13.76 -61.58
CA SER A 6 4.16 -12.71 -61.42
C SER A 6 3.97 -11.34 -62.07
N TYR A 7 3.86 -10.30 -61.24
CA TYR A 7 4.83 -9.19 -61.28
C TYR A 7 5.15 -8.71 -59.86
N PHE A 8 6.45 -8.50 -59.62
CA PHE A 8 7.07 -7.99 -58.41
C PHE A 8 7.99 -6.84 -58.88
N LEU A 9 8.33 -5.90 -57.99
CA LEU A 9 9.11 -4.67 -58.24
C LEU A 9 8.40 -3.50 -58.95
N ALA A 10 8.89 -2.29 -58.63
CA ALA A 10 8.57 -0.98 -59.22
C ALA A 10 7.28 -0.25 -58.80
N ILE A 11 7.01 -0.15 -57.49
CA ILE A 11 6.39 1.06 -56.92
C ILE A 11 7.53 1.95 -56.39
N CYS A 12 8.08 2.78 -57.27
CA CYS A 12 8.95 3.92 -56.97
C CYS A 12 8.73 4.97 -58.06
N LEU A 13 8.79 6.27 -57.71
CA LEU A 13 8.79 7.43 -58.63
C LEU A 13 7.45 7.87 -59.28
N ILE A 14 6.34 7.88 -58.53
CA ILE A 14 5.35 8.99 -58.61
C ILE A 14 4.90 9.31 -57.18
N GLY A 15 5.60 10.23 -56.51
CA GLY A 15 5.40 10.53 -55.09
C GLY A 15 6.16 11.78 -54.62
N ILE A 16 6.31 12.76 -55.51
CA ILE A 16 6.91 14.07 -55.25
C ILE A 16 6.02 15.10 -55.97
N CYS A 17 5.81 16.27 -55.36
CA CYS A 17 4.96 17.38 -55.82
C CYS A 17 3.44 17.28 -55.54
N THR A 18 3.05 17.27 -54.27
CA THR A 18 1.89 18.04 -53.73
C THR A 18 2.02 18.24 -52.21
N ILE A 19 2.94 19.12 -51.79
CA ILE A 19 2.88 19.76 -50.46
C ILE A 19 2.76 21.26 -50.74
N GLY A 20 1.64 21.85 -50.30
CA GLY A 20 1.25 23.19 -50.71
C GLY A 20 -0.23 23.47 -50.49
N GLN A 21 -0.76 23.09 -49.32
CA GLN A 21 -2.01 23.65 -48.80
C GLN A 21 -1.66 24.59 -47.64
N SER A 22 -2.09 25.83 -47.77
CA SER A 22 -1.93 26.90 -46.78
C SER A 22 -2.76 26.61 -45.54
N ALA A 23 -2.17 26.80 -44.36
CA ALA A 23 -2.79 26.57 -43.06
C ALA A 23 -3.73 27.71 -42.64
N GLU A 24 -4.74 28.02 -43.45
CA GLU A 24 -5.77 29.01 -43.10
C GLU A 24 -7.15 28.32 -42.96
N ASN A 25 -7.74 28.45 -41.77
CA ASN A 25 -9.09 28.01 -41.37
C ASN A 25 -9.36 26.50 -41.27
N LEU A 26 -8.72 25.85 -40.30
CA LEU A 26 -9.32 24.69 -39.60
C LEU A 26 -10.33 25.21 -38.56
N GLU A 27 -11.61 24.87 -38.70
CA GLU A 27 -12.62 25.21 -37.68
C GLU A 27 -12.37 24.45 -36.36
N GLN A 28 -12.81 25.01 -35.22
CA GLN A 28 -12.63 24.44 -33.86
C GLN A 28 -13.06 22.97 -33.69
N LYS A 29 -13.88 22.42 -34.60
CA LYS A 29 -14.28 21.00 -34.57
C LYS A 29 -13.16 20.03 -34.94
N GLU A 30 -12.15 20.43 -35.69
CA GLU A 30 -11.16 19.51 -36.28
C GLU A 30 -9.92 19.28 -35.39
N TRP A 31 -9.78 20.02 -34.28
CA TRP A 31 -8.62 19.93 -33.36
C TRP A 31 -8.77 18.93 -32.20
N LYS A 32 -9.83 18.12 -32.19
CA LYS A 32 -10.11 17.13 -31.14
C LYS A 32 -9.57 15.75 -31.50
N ASN A 33 -8.69 15.20 -30.65
CA ASN A 33 -8.01 13.90 -30.80
C ASN A 33 -7.01 13.82 -31.97
N LEU A 34 -6.29 14.90 -32.28
CA LEU A 34 -5.19 14.86 -33.24
C LEU A 34 -4.00 14.07 -32.65
N PRO A 35 -3.46 13.05 -33.35
CA PRO A 35 -2.22 12.41 -32.97
C PRO A 35 -1.02 13.29 -33.36
N LEU A 36 -0.02 13.41 -32.48
CA LEU A 36 1.31 13.94 -32.82
C LEU A 36 2.32 12.80 -32.71
N TYR A 37 3.15 12.62 -33.74
CA TYR A 37 4.29 11.70 -33.68
C TYR A 37 5.56 12.42 -33.19
N ASP A 38 6.58 11.64 -32.82
CA ASP A 38 7.86 12.21 -32.40
C ASP A 38 8.50 13.04 -33.52
N GLY A 39 8.99 14.23 -33.17
CA GLY A 39 9.56 15.21 -34.09
C GLY A 39 8.55 16.07 -34.85
N GLU A 40 7.26 15.72 -34.84
CA GLU A 40 6.21 16.49 -35.51
C GLU A 40 5.80 17.75 -34.74
N SER A 41 5.25 18.71 -35.48
CA SER A 41 4.71 19.96 -34.96
C SER A 41 3.37 20.31 -35.60
N LEU A 42 2.40 20.74 -34.80
CA LEU A 42 1.14 21.36 -35.23
C LEU A 42 1.13 22.84 -34.86
N THR A 43 0.57 23.70 -35.70
CA THR A 43 0.47 25.14 -35.44
C THR A 43 -1.00 25.58 -35.41
N PHE A 44 -1.39 26.30 -34.37
CA PHE A 44 -2.74 26.84 -34.16
C PHE A 44 -2.66 28.33 -33.83
N GLY A 45 -3.22 29.18 -34.69
CA GLY A 45 -2.91 30.60 -34.68
C GLY A 45 -1.39 30.79 -34.80
N ASP A 46 -0.82 31.62 -33.93
CA ASP A 46 0.64 31.84 -33.88
C ASP A 46 1.39 30.85 -32.96
N VAL A 47 0.71 29.84 -32.40
CA VAL A 47 1.30 28.88 -31.44
C VAL A 47 1.60 27.53 -32.12
N THR A 48 2.87 27.18 -32.21
CA THR A 48 3.36 25.88 -32.66
C THR A 48 3.62 24.95 -31.47
N VAL A 49 3.00 23.77 -31.49
CA VAL A 49 3.16 22.68 -30.52
C VAL A 49 4.02 21.59 -31.16
N LYS A 50 5.17 21.26 -30.58
CA LYS A 50 6.08 20.23 -31.07
C LYS A 50 6.34 19.14 -30.02
N LEU A 51 6.31 17.87 -30.43
CA LEU A 51 6.71 16.73 -29.59
C LEU A 51 8.16 16.35 -29.87
N VAL A 52 8.94 16.12 -28.80
CA VAL A 52 10.30 15.58 -28.88
C VAL A 52 10.46 14.49 -27.83
N GLN A 53 10.65 13.24 -28.25
CA GLN A 53 10.99 12.12 -27.40
C GLN A 53 12.51 11.97 -27.31
N THR A 54 13.01 11.64 -26.12
CA THR A 54 14.43 11.37 -25.87
C THR A 54 14.56 9.95 -25.33
N PRO A 55 15.15 9.01 -26.09
CA PRO A 55 15.38 7.66 -25.59
C PRO A 55 16.46 7.71 -24.50
N VAL A 56 16.10 7.25 -23.31
CA VAL A 56 17.00 6.99 -22.18
C VAL A 56 17.03 5.47 -21.98
N GLU A 57 18.07 4.90 -21.34
CA GLU A 57 18.18 3.44 -21.23
C GLU A 57 16.93 2.80 -20.60
N ASN A 58 16.18 2.05 -21.43
CA ASN A 58 14.89 1.41 -21.12
C ASN A 58 13.72 2.36 -20.78
N GLN A 59 13.80 3.66 -21.10
CA GLN A 59 12.74 4.65 -20.85
C GLN A 59 12.59 5.63 -22.02
N ILE A 60 11.37 6.14 -22.22
CA ILE A 60 11.11 7.25 -23.14
C ILE A 60 10.66 8.44 -22.30
N ASP A 61 11.60 9.33 -22.03
CA ASP A 61 11.25 10.69 -21.62
C ASP A 61 10.83 11.47 -22.86
N GLY A 62 10.01 12.50 -22.67
CA GLY A 62 9.65 13.39 -23.75
C GLY A 62 9.36 14.78 -23.24
N LYS A 63 9.42 15.72 -24.18
CA LYS A 63 9.04 17.10 -23.95
C LYS A 63 8.06 17.58 -25.01
N LEU A 64 7.09 18.36 -24.57
CA LEU A 64 6.30 19.21 -25.43
C LEU A 64 6.95 20.59 -25.47
N ILE A 65 7.14 21.15 -26.66
CA ILE A 65 7.64 22.50 -26.86
C ILE A 65 6.48 23.32 -27.42
N LEU A 66 6.04 24.34 -26.69
CA LEU A 66 5.14 25.37 -27.17
C LEU A 66 6.01 26.55 -27.64
N GLN A 67 5.81 27.01 -28.87
CA GLN A 67 6.50 28.15 -29.47
C GLN A 67 5.46 29.15 -29.98
N GLY A 68 5.55 30.41 -29.57
CA GLY A 68 4.73 31.49 -30.09
C GLY A 68 5.59 32.56 -30.77
N PRO A 69 5.02 33.74 -31.08
CA PRO A 69 5.76 34.83 -31.72
C PRO A 69 7.01 35.26 -30.94
N ASP A 70 6.83 35.49 -29.63
CA ASP A 70 7.82 36.14 -28.75
C ASP A 70 8.25 35.25 -27.56
N SER A 71 7.75 34.00 -27.49
CA SER A 71 7.91 33.13 -26.32
C SER A 71 8.06 31.65 -26.70
N SER A 72 8.69 30.88 -25.82
CA SER A 72 8.77 29.42 -25.93
C SER A 72 8.72 28.80 -24.53
N GLN A 73 7.95 27.72 -24.37
CA GLN A 73 7.84 26.96 -23.13
C GLN A 73 8.13 25.47 -23.41
N GLU A 74 9.03 24.87 -22.64
CA GLU A 74 9.26 23.42 -22.65
C GLU A 74 8.58 22.76 -21.45
N ILE A 75 7.91 21.64 -21.69
CA ILE A 75 7.20 20.87 -20.66
C ILE A 75 7.75 19.44 -20.72
N ILE A 76 8.54 19.10 -19.71
CA ILE A 76 9.24 17.81 -19.60
C ILE A 76 8.39 16.85 -18.77
N TRP A 77 8.17 15.62 -19.26
CA TRP A 77 7.49 14.57 -18.50
C TRP A 77 8.42 13.39 -18.17
N PRO A 78 8.50 12.96 -16.89
CA PRO A 78 9.19 11.73 -16.50
C PRO A 78 8.24 10.52 -16.49
N GLN A 79 8.64 9.38 -17.05
CA GLN A 79 7.71 8.25 -17.32
C GLN A 79 7.31 7.38 -16.09
N ARG A 80 7.09 7.95 -14.90
CA ARG A 80 6.65 7.20 -13.68
C ARG A 80 5.12 7.07 -13.52
N PHE A 81 4.36 7.09 -14.61
CA PHE A 81 2.88 6.99 -14.56
C PHE A 81 2.42 5.53 -14.70
N LYS A 82 1.90 4.95 -13.60
CA LYS A 82 1.29 3.60 -13.59
C LYS A 82 -0.04 3.53 -14.36
N ASN A 83 -0.65 4.67 -14.69
CA ASN A 83 -1.95 4.77 -15.36
C ASN A 83 -1.77 5.40 -16.75
N ASN A 84 -2.33 4.77 -17.80
CA ASN A 84 -2.09 5.11 -19.21
C ASN A 84 -2.72 6.43 -19.72
N TRP A 85 -3.15 7.32 -18.82
CA TRP A 85 -3.80 8.58 -19.17
C TRP A 85 -3.45 9.69 -18.18
N ARG A 86 -3.23 10.90 -18.70
CA ARG A 86 -3.10 12.14 -17.93
C ARG A 86 -3.77 13.25 -18.74
N ARG A 87 -4.55 14.11 -18.08
CA ARG A 87 -5.02 15.36 -18.67
C ARG A 87 -4.34 16.52 -17.97
N GLU A 88 -3.65 17.35 -18.74
CA GLU A 88 -3.10 18.61 -18.27
C GLU A 88 -3.89 19.79 -18.84
N TYR A 89 -3.84 20.92 -18.15
CA TYR A 89 -4.36 22.19 -18.61
C TYR A 89 -3.22 23.20 -18.59
N LEU A 90 -2.95 23.79 -19.74
CA LEU A 90 -1.91 24.79 -19.94
C LEU A 90 -2.53 26.09 -20.40
N TYR A 91 -1.78 27.18 -20.22
CA TYR A 91 -2.06 28.46 -20.83
C TYR A 91 -0.78 28.92 -21.51
N PHE A 92 -0.88 29.42 -22.74
CA PHE A 92 0.28 29.91 -23.48
C PHE A 92 -0.19 30.94 -24.51
N ASN A 93 0.37 32.15 -24.46
CA ASN A 93 0.03 33.30 -25.32
C ASN A 93 -1.49 33.49 -25.54
N GLU A 94 -2.23 33.70 -24.44
CA GLU A 94 -3.69 33.90 -24.41
C GLU A 94 -4.56 32.69 -24.81
N ILE A 95 -3.95 31.55 -25.16
CA ILE A 95 -4.66 30.31 -25.53
C ILE A 95 -4.64 29.33 -24.35
N ALA A 96 -5.82 28.95 -23.87
CA ALA A 96 -5.98 27.80 -22.99
C ALA A 96 -5.92 26.51 -23.80
N LEU A 97 -5.08 25.56 -23.36
CA LEU A 97 -4.87 24.26 -23.99
C LEU A 97 -5.22 23.17 -22.98
N SER A 98 -6.26 22.39 -23.27
CA SER A 98 -6.41 21.05 -22.70
C SER A 98 -5.43 20.11 -23.41
N LEU A 99 -4.76 19.22 -22.67
CA LEU A 99 -3.91 18.16 -23.22
C LEU A 99 -4.29 16.83 -22.59
N GLU A 100 -5.11 16.04 -23.26
CA GLU A 100 -5.39 14.66 -22.85
C GLU A 100 -4.43 13.68 -23.52
N MET A 101 -3.36 13.30 -22.82
CA MET A 101 -2.39 12.32 -23.30
C MET A 101 -2.89 10.90 -23.02
N ARG A 102 -2.87 10.05 -24.07
CA ARG A 102 -3.10 8.61 -23.98
C ARG A 102 -1.92 7.87 -24.60
N LEU A 103 -1.19 7.10 -23.80
CA LEU A 103 -0.09 6.25 -24.29
C LEU A 103 -0.65 4.92 -24.82
N THR A 104 -0.40 4.62 -26.10
CA THR A 104 -0.71 3.29 -26.64
C THR A 104 0.39 2.28 -26.29
N PRO A 105 0.06 1.07 -25.80
CA PRO A 105 1.05 0.10 -25.31
C PRO A 105 1.88 -0.61 -26.40
N LEU A 106 1.72 -0.24 -27.68
CA LEU A 106 2.40 -0.86 -28.82
C LEU A 106 3.25 0.18 -29.57
N PRO A 107 4.48 -0.15 -30.02
CA PRO A 107 5.30 0.72 -30.85
C PRO A 107 4.73 0.90 -32.28
N PRO A 108 4.87 2.08 -32.91
CA PRO A 108 5.31 3.33 -32.31
C PRO A 108 4.27 3.86 -31.31
N GLN A 109 4.73 4.29 -30.13
CA GLN A 109 3.84 4.82 -29.09
C GLN A 109 3.20 6.11 -29.61
N LYS A 110 1.87 6.11 -29.74
CA LYS A 110 1.12 7.30 -30.12
C LYS A 110 0.80 8.11 -28.88
N ILE A 111 0.91 9.44 -29.01
CA ILE A 111 0.34 10.38 -28.07
C ILE A 111 -0.77 11.11 -28.82
N TYR A 112 -2.00 10.91 -28.34
CA TYR A 112 -3.15 11.70 -28.78
C TYR A 112 -3.18 13.02 -28.01
N PHE A 113 -3.65 14.08 -28.66
CA PHE A 113 -3.86 15.39 -28.07
C PHE A 113 -5.25 15.90 -28.43
N THR A 114 -5.90 16.58 -27.50
CA THR A 114 -7.22 17.19 -27.71
C THR A 114 -7.13 18.64 -27.28
N ILE A 115 -6.78 19.50 -28.24
CA ILE A 115 -6.62 20.93 -28.00
C ILE A 115 -8.01 21.57 -27.99
N ASP A 116 -8.59 21.72 -26.80
CA ASP A 116 -9.74 22.59 -26.57
C ASP A 116 -9.26 24.05 -26.52
N ALA A 117 -8.99 24.65 -27.70
CA ALA A 117 -8.52 26.03 -27.81
C ALA A 117 -9.65 27.04 -27.53
N PHE A 118 -9.59 27.67 -26.36
CA PHE A 118 -10.40 28.85 -26.04
C PHE A 118 -9.64 30.10 -26.47
N HIS A 119 -9.99 30.67 -27.62
CA HIS A 119 -9.46 31.97 -28.04
C HIS A 119 -9.91 33.09 -27.10
N GLN A 120 -8.99 34.01 -26.82
CA GLN A 120 -9.19 35.33 -26.19
C GLN A 120 -10.37 35.39 -25.22
N LEU A 121 -10.06 35.19 -23.93
CA LEU A 121 -10.91 35.69 -22.85
C LEU A 121 -10.57 37.18 -22.63
N PRO A 122 -11.30 38.16 -23.21
CA PRO A 122 -11.15 39.54 -22.76
C PRO A 122 -11.49 39.59 -21.26
N LYS A 123 -10.88 40.52 -20.53
CA LYS A 123 -11.03 40.65 -19.07
C LYS A 123 -12.52 40.61 -18.65
N TYR A 124 -12.96 39.48 -18.12
CA TYR A 124 -14.36 39.25 -17.73
C TYR A 124 -14.53 39.40 -16.23
N GLU A 125 -15.47 40.25 -15.82
CA GLU A 125 -15.90 40.41 -14.43
C GLU A 125 -17.00 39.38 -14.11
N LEU A 126 -16.76 38.49 -13.14
CA LEU A 126 -17.60 37.33 -12.82
C LEU A 126 -18.79 37.69 -11.93
N THR A 127 -19.99 37.75 -12.51
CA THR A 127 -21.17 38.31 -11.82
C THR A 127 -21.76 37.23 -10.81
N ALA A 128 -23.10 36.94 -10.67
CA ALA A 128 -23.68 35.87 -9.76
C ALA A 128 -24.58 34.76 -10.37
N VAL A 129 -24.63 33.62 -9.65
CA VAL A 129 -25.77 33.00 -8.90
C VAL A 129 -25.13 32.25 -7.68
N PRO A 130 -25.79 31.40 -6.85
CA PRO A 130 -25.06 30.52 -5.91
C PRO A 130 -24.05 29.62 -6.65
N PHE A 131 -22.77 29.91 -6.50
CA PHE A 131 -21.69 29.15 -7.13
C PHE A 131 -21.26 27.98 -6.24
N GLN A 132 -21.30 26.78 -6.82
CA GLN A 132 -20.54 25.60 -6.39
C GLN A 132 -19.82 25.00 -7.60
N GLU A 133 -18.89 25.76 -8.17
CA GLU A 133 -18.00 25.28 -9.23
C GLU A 133 -16.53 25.38 -8.80
N SER A 134 -15.71 24.55 -9.42
CA SER A 134 -14.26 24.48 -9.19
C SER A 134 -13.53 25.14 -10.36
N LEU A 135 -12.96 26.31 -10.13
CA LEU A 135 -12.27 27.12 -11.13
C LEU A 135 -10.76 26.89 -11.06
N LEU A 136 -10.06 26.94 -12.20
CA LEU A 136 -8.60 26.84 -12.25
C LEU A 136 -7.99 28.25 -12.21
N VAL A 137 -7.09 28.50 -11.26
CA VAL A 137 -6.31 29.74 -11.14
C VAL A 137 -4.85 29.43 -11.46
N SER A 138 -4.20 30.27 -12.26
CA SER A 138 -2.75 30.26 -12.46
C SER A 138 -2.16 31.67 -12.25
N GLN A 139 -0.84 31.81 -12.36
CA GLN A 139 -0.17 33.10 -12.38
C GLN A 139 -0.58 33.95 -13.60
N GLU A 140 -0.82 33.27 -14.73
CA GLU A 140 -1.19 33.88 -16.02
C GLU A 140 -2.70 34.08 -16.18
N CYS A 141 -3.50 33.21 -15.53
CA CYS A 141 -4.96 33.28 -15.51
C CYS A 141 -5.50 33.64 -14.11
N PRO A 142 -5.43 34.92 -13.72
CA PRO A 142 -6.03 35.37 -12.48
C PRO A 142 -7.56 35.44 -12.58
N ILE A 143 -8.25 35.05 -11.50
CA ILE A 143 -9.71 35.13 -11.39
C ILE A 143 -10.10 36.38 -10.59
N PHE A 144 -11.17 37.06 -10.98
CA PHE A 144 -11.70 38.24 -10.31
C PHE A 144 -13.11 37.99 -9.78
N ILE A 145 -13.33 38.20 -8.47
CA ILE A 145 -14.65 38.13 -7.83
C ILE A 145 -14.89 39.45 -7.09
N GLY A 146 -15.67 40.34 -7.70
CA GLY A 146 -15.79 41.73 -7.24
C GLY A 146 -14.41 42.39 -7.14
N PRO A 147 -14.04 43.01 -6.00
CA PRO A 147 -12.74 43.67 -5.84
C PRO A 147 -11.57 42.70 -5.59
N TRP A 148 -11.81 41.38 -5.52
CA TRP A 148 -10.78 40.40 -5.18
C TRP A 148 -10.20 39.75 -6.45
N LYS A 149 -8.89 39.90 -6.65
CA LYS A 149 -8.09 39.18 -7.66
C LYS A 149 -7.38 38.00 -6.99
N PHE A 150 -7.65 36.79 -7.48
CA PHE A 150 -6.97 35.55 -7.10
C PHE A 150 -5.97 35.17 -8.19
N GLN A 151 -4.71 34.95 -7.82
CA GLN A 151 -3.65 34.51 -8.72
C GLN A 151 -2.71 33.61 -7.94
N THR A 152 -2.14 32.59 -8.54
CA THR A 152 -1.10 31.77 -7.90
C THR A 152 0.29 32.31 -8.23
N VAL A 153 1.27 32.04 -7.37
CA VAL A 153 2.70 32.33 -7.59
C VAL A 153 3.52 31.19 -6.99
N CYS A 154 4.59 30.76 -7.66
CA CYS A 154 5.51 29.78 -7.09
C CYS A 154 6.64 30.48 -6.33
N SER A 155 6.92 30.03 -5.10
CA SER A 155 8.01 30.55 -4.27
C SER A 155 9.37 29.96 -4.69
N ASP A 156 10.41 30.81 -4.68
CA ASP A 156 11.61 30.63 -5.51
C ASP A 156 12.42 29.34 -5.25
N GLN A 157 12.66 28.59 -6.33
CA GLN A 157 13.74 27.63 -6.63
C GLN A 157 14.16 26.50 -5.65
N LYS A 158 13.71 26.42 -4.39
CA LYS A 158 14.20 25.36 -3.46
C LYS A 158 13.16 24.49 -2.78
N GLN A 159 11.87 24.84 -2.78
CA GLN A 159 10.84 24.05 -2.10
C GLN A 159 9.53 23.85 -2.88
N GLU A 160 9.41 24.38 -4.11
CA GLU A 160 8.21 24.25 -4.97
C GLU A 160 6.86 24.51 -4.26
N ILE A 161 6.85 25.41 -3.27
CA ILE A 161 5.61 25.76 -2.58
C ILE A 161 4.83 26.70 -3.50
N LEU A 162 3.64 26.28 -3.92
CA LEU A 162 2.69 27.11 -4.63
C LEU A 162 1.95 27.99 -3.61
N HIS A 163 1.87 29.29 -3.86
CA HIS A 163 1.15 30.25 -3.04
C HIS A 163 -0.06 30.78 -3.80
N LEU A 164 -1.17 31.02 -3.10
CA LEU A 164 -2.32 31.76 -3.59
C LEU A 164 -2.23 33.21 -3.11
N LEU A 165 -1.97 34.13 -4.04
CA LEU A 165 -2.07 35.57 -3.82
C LEU A 165 -3.51 36.04 -4.04
N ILE A 166 -4.00 36.81 -3.07
CA ILE A 166 -5.35 37.34 -3.03
C ILE A 166 -5.26 38.84 -2.81
N ASN A 167 -5.48 39.61 -3.88
CA ASN A 167 -5.36 41.06 -3.90
C ASN A 167 -6.74 41.71 -3.89
N ASN A 168 -7.05 42.49 -2.85
CA ASN A 168 -8.24 43.33 -2.81
C ASN A 168 -7.93 44.72 -3.37
N THR A 169 -8.49 45.05 -4.53
CA THR A 169 -8.25 46.30 -5.26
C THR A 169 -8.81 47.53 -4.53
N GLU A 170 -9.97 47.43 -3.87
CA GLU A 170 -10.57 48.51 -3.08
C GLU A 170 -9.74 48.84 -1.84
N LYS A 171 -9.33 47.82 -1.09
CA LYS A 171 -8.58 47.96 0.17
C LYS A 171 -7.06 48.10 -0.04
N LYS A 172 -6.58 47.94 -1.27
CA LYS A 172 -5.15 47.88 -1.64
C LYS A 172 -4.35 46.89 -0.78
N SER A 173 -4.98 45.77 -0.41
CA SER A 173 -4.40 44.76 0.48
C SER A 173 -4.13 43.46 -0.28
N VAL A 174 -2.89 42.99 -0.26
CA VAL A 174 -2.51 41.67 -0.76
C VAL A 174 -2.37 40.73 0.42
N GLN A 175 -2.97 39.55 0.31
CA GLN A 175 -2.80 38.43 1.22
C GLN A 175 -2.18 37.26 0.46
N GLU A 176 -1.33 36.50 1.12
CA GLU A 176 -0.62 35.36 0.53
C GLU A 176 -0.83 34.14 1.41
N PHE A 177 -1.24 33.04 0.79
CA PHE A 177 -1.52 31.78 1.49
C PHE A 177 -0.72 30.65 0.83
N PRO A 178 0.12 29.91 1.57
CA PRO A 178 0.74 28.71 1.03
C PRO A 178 -0.37 27.68 0.72
N ILE A 179 -0.30 27.05 -0.45
CA ILE A 179 -1.26 26.01 -0.83
C ILE A 179 -0.80 24.69 -0.22
N THR A 180 -1.33 24.38 0.97
CA THR A 180 -1.22 23.06 1.58
C THR A 180 -2.48 22.25 1.34
N GLN A 181 -2.42 20.94 1.60
CA GLN A 181 -3.62 20.10 1.65
C GLN A 181 -4.65 20.70 2.63
N ASP A 182 -5.93 20.57 2.29
CA ASP A 182 -7.08 21.04 3.08
C ASP A 182 -7.11 22.55 3.42
N THR A 183 -6.39 23.38 2.66
CA THR A 183 -6.44 24.85 2.83
C THR A 183 -7.84 25.39 2.56
N LEU A 184 -8.48 25.88 3.61
CA LEU A 184 -9.82 26.46 3.58
C LEU A 184 -9.80 27.93 4.00
N ILE A 185 -9.93 28.84 3.03
CA ILE A 185 -9.85 30.29 3.24
C ILE A 185 -11.27 30.85 3.34
N LYS A 186 -11.65 31.28 4.54
CA LYS A 186 -12.95 31.92 4.80
C LYS A 186 -12.84 33.43 4.63
N PHE A 187 -13.61 33.98 3.70
CA PHE A 187 -13.93 35.40 3.62
C PHE A 187 -15.31 35.64 4.24
N ASN A 188 -15.61 36.87 4.63
CA ASN A 188 -16.92 37.22 5.24
C ASN A 188 -18.14 36.90 4.35
N ARG A 189 -17.96 36.64 3.05
CA ARG A 189 -19.05 36.39 2.07
C ARG A 189 -18.98 35.04 1.34
N PHE A 190 -17.83 34.37 1.34
CA PHE A 190 -17.64 33.09 0.65
C PHE A 190 -16.47 32.31 1.26
N THR A 191 -16.48 31.00 1.08
CA THR A 191 -15.36 30.13 1.46
C THR A 191 -14.69 29.59 0.20
N ILE A 192 -13.36 29.55 0.20
CA ILE A 192 -12.55 28.87 -0.82
C ILE A 192 -11.98 27.60 -0.20
N SER A 193 -12.16 26.46 -0.84
CA SER A 193 -11.40 25.23 -0.58
C SER A 193 -10.54 24.89 -1.80
N ILE A 194 -9.29 24.49 -1.58
CA ILE A 194 -8.38 24.11 -2.66
C ILE A 194 -8.51 22.59 -2.91
N ASP A 195 -8.82 22.20 -4.15
CA ASP A 195 -8.93 20.79 -4.54
C ASP A 195 -7.53 20.18 -4.75
N VAL A 196 -7.11 19.38 -3.78
CA VAL A 196 -5.80 18.73 -3.67
C VAL A 196 -5.50 17.78 -4.85
N GLY A 197 -6.53 17.27 -5.54
CA GLY A 197 -6.33 16.29 -6.61
C GLY A 197 -5.71 16.83 -7.91
N ASN A 198 -5.72 18.15 -8.12
CA ASN A 198 -5.36 18.78 -9.39
C ASN A 198 -4.64 20.14 -9.22
N TYR A 199 -3.57 20.20 -8.43
CA TYR A 199 -2.58 21.29 -8.52
C TYR A 199 -1.25 20.77 -9.03
N SER A 200 -0.53 21.61 -9.78
CA SER A 200 0.76 21.28 -10.37
C SER A 200 1.73 22.42 -10.11
N THR A 201 2.82 22.12 -9.41
CA THR A 201 3.91 23.06 -9.14
C THR A 201 4.57 23.52 -10.45
N ALA A 202 4.70 22.59 -11.41
CA ALA A 202 5.28 22.84 -12.74
C ALA A 202 4.47 23.83 -13.60
N THR A 203 3.14 23.89 -13.47
CA THR A 203 2.30 24.86 -14.21
C THR A 203 1.83 26.03 -13.36
N CYS A 204 2.28 26.10 -12.11
CA CYS A 204 1.84 27.08 -11.11
C CYS A 204 0.31 27.19 -10.99
N ALA A 205 -0.44 26.10 -11.20
CA ALA A 205 -1.90 26.14 -11.28
C ALA A 205 -2.57 25.42 -10.09
N ALA A 206 -3.65 25.99 -9.57
CA ALA A 206 -4.46 25.43 -8.48
C ALA A 206 -5.95 25.51 -8.77
N ARG A 207 -6.69 24.47 -8.38
CA ARG A 207 -8.15 24.40 -8.54
C ARG A 207 -8.86 24.88 -7.27
N LEU A 208 -9.54 26.02 -7.37
CA LEU A 208 -10.28 26.66 -6.28
C LEU A 208 -11.77 26.32 -6.39
N GLN A 209 -12.33 25.69 -5.36
CA GLN A 209 -13.78 25.54 -5.24
C GLN A 209 -14.34 26.65 -4.37
N PHE A 210 -15.26 27.43 -4.94
CA PHE A 210 -15.96 28.49 -4.22
C PHE A 210 -17.27 27.95 -3.66
N ASN A 211 -17.55 28.28 -2.40
CA ASN A 211 -18.84 28.06 -1.77
C ASN A 211 -19.40 29.43 -1.33
N VAL A 212 -20.32 29.96 -2.12
CA VAL A 212 -20.95 31.27 -1.92
C VAL A 212 -22.31 31.09 -1.26
N MET A 213 -22.45 31.53 -0.02
CA MET A 213 -23.74 31.60 0.69
C MET A 213 -24.61 32.69 0.07
N GLN A 214 -25.47 32.34 -0.89
CA GLN A 214 -26.57 33.16 -1.45
C GLN A 214 -26.32 34.67 -1.49
N ASP A 215 -25.31 35.13 -2.24
CA ASP A 215 -25.13 36.56 -2.53
C ASP A 215 -25.67 36.89 -3.92
N ASN A 216 -26.78 37.63 -3.94
CA ASN A 216 -27.49 38.04 -5.16
C ASN A 216 -26.95 39.36 -5.77
N THR A 217 -25.89 39.95 -5.19
CA THR A 217 -25.37 41.27 -5.63
C THR A 217 -24.40 41.22 -6.81
N ILE A 218 -24.02 40.02 -7.20
CA ILE A 218 -23.14 39.72 -8.32
C ILE A 218 -24.09 39.59 -9.58
N VAL A 219 -23.81 40.14 -10.79
CA VAL A 219 -24.68 40.27 -11.99
C VAL A 219 -23.89 40.15 -13.33
N GLY A 220 -23.85 38.99 -14.01
CA GLY A 220 -22.91 38.79 -15.15
C GLY A 220 -23.39 37.83 -16.24
N LYS A 221 -22.92 38.04 -17.48
CA LYS A 221 -23.66 37.64 -18.69
C LYS A 221 -23.16 36.41 -19.45
N ASN A 222 -22.00 35.84 -19.11
CA ASN A 222 -21.46 34.61 -19.72
C ASN A 222 -20.82 33.71 -18.64
N ALA A 223 -21.65 33.00 -17.88
CA ALA A 223 -21.23 31.72 -17.32
C ALA A 223 -21.45 30.65 -18.40
N LEU A 224 -20.50 29.74 -18.57
CA LEU A 224 -20.70 28.51 -19.35
C LEU A 224 -21.61 27.55 -18.57
N ALA A 225 -22.89 27.94 -18.41
CA ALA A 225 -23.94 27.17 -17.75
C ALA A 225 -24.39 25.98 -18.62
N ASN A 226 -23.43 25.12 -18.97
CA ASN A 226 -23.57 23.97 -19.83
C ASN A 226 -23.71 22.66 -19.03
N GLN A 227 -23.96 22.76 -17.71
CA GLN A 227 -24.46 21.68 -16.88
C GLN A 227 -25.51 22.24 -15.92
N TRP A 228 -26.77 21.85 -16.10
CA TRP A 228 -27.77 22.02 -15.06
C TRP A 228 -27.61 20.87 -14.06
N ASP A 229 -27.37 21.20 -12.79
CA ASP A 229 -27.52 20.21 -11.72
C ASP A 229 -28.90 20.33 -11.08
N PHE A 230 -29.69 19.28 -11.27
CA PHE A 230 -31.04 19.12 -10.72
C PHE A 230 -31.09 17.97 -9.69
N GLN A 231 -29.95 17.52 -9.16
CA GLN A 231 -29.95 16.51 -8.09
C GLN A 231 -30.71 17.03 -6.85
N GLY A 232 -31.70 16.27 -6.41
CA GLY A 232 -32.44 16.52 -5.18
C GLY A 232 -33.47 17.66 -5.24
N VAL A 233 -33.61 18.39 -6.35
CA VAL A 233 -34.67 19.41 -6.48
C VAL A 233 -36.03 18.73 -6.69
N THR A 234 -37.09 19.39 -6.26
CA THR A 234 -38.47 18.91 -6.48
C THR A 234 -38.96 19.21 -7.89
N TYR A 235 -40.00 18.51 -8.36
CA TYR A 235 -40.65 18.84 -9.62
C TYR A 235 -41.10 20.31 -9.69
N ASN A 236 -41.64 20.86 -8.61
CA ASN A 236 -42.03 22.27 -8.55
C ASN A 236 -40.83 23.20 -8.71
N GLU A 237 -39.72 22.95 -7.99
CA GLU A 237 -38.49 23.73 -8.17
C GLU A 237 -37.93 23.64 -9.58
N PHE A 238 -37.92 22.45 -10.18
CA PHE A 238 -37.48 22.23 -11.55
C PHE A 238 -38.31 23.06 -12.54
N PHE A 239 -39.64 22.92 -12.51
CA PHE A 239 -40.52 23.67 -13.40
C PHE A 239 -40.48 25.18 -13.15
N ASN A 240 -40.32 25.63 -11.89
CA ASN A 240 -40.16 27.05 -11.57
C ASN A 240 -38.81 27.64 -12.06
N ARG A 241 -37.72 26.85 -12.03
CA ARG A 241 -36.43 27.29 -12.61
C ARG A 241 -36.52 27.39 -14.14
N LEU A 242 -37.22 26.47 -14.79
CA LEU A 242 -37.49 26.56 -16.23
C LEU A 242 -38.41 27.74 -16.58
N SER A 243 -39.51 27.91 -15.86
CA SER A 243 -40.52 28.96 -16.09
C SER A 243 -39.91 30.36 -16.01
N ILE A 244 -39.08 30.61 -14.99
CA ILE A 244 -38.33 31.86 -14.82
C ILE A 244 -37.31 32.08 -15.95
N LYS A 245 -36.51 31.05 -16.31
CA LYS A 245 -35.47 31.18 -17.34
C LYS A 245 -36.05 31.45 -18.72
N TYR A 246 -37.11 30.75 -19.07
CA TYR A 246 -37.69 30.73 -20.41
C TYR A 246 -38.96 31.59 -20.55
N LYS A 247 -39.42 32.24 -19.47
CA LYS A 247 -40.57 33.16 -19.42
C LYS A 247 -41.88 32.54 -19.89
N PHE A 248 -42.22 31.39 -19.30
CA PHE A 248 -43.53 30.75 -19.44
C PHE A 248 -44.17 30.52 -18.06
N GLU A 249 -45.48 30.28 -18.00
CA GLU A 249 -46.22 29.93 -16.79
C GLU A 249 -46.48 28.41 -16.71
N VAL A 250 -46.58 27.88 -15.49
CA VAL A 250 -46.79 26.44 -15.22
C VAL A 250 -48.12 26.23 -14.51
N GLU A 251 -49.09 25.62 -15.20
CA GLU A 251 -50.42 25.29 -14.68
C GLU A 251 -50.46 23.80 -14.29
N TRP A 252 -50.64 23.51 -13.00
CA TRP A 252 -50.79 22.13 -12.52
C TRP A 252 -52.27 21.70 -12.55
N ILE A 253 -52.65 20.78 -13.44
CA ILE A 253 -54.04 20.34 -13.58
C ILE A 253 -54.31 19.12 -12.68
N ASN A 254 -55.29 19.25 -11.78
CA ASN A 254 -55.77 18.10 -11.02
C ASN A 254 -56.83 17.36 -11.84
N LYS A 255 -56.53 16.14 -12.23
CA LYS A 255 -57.49 15.23 -12.88
C LYS A 255 -58.16 14.28 -11.89
N THR A 256 -57.94 14.45 -10.59
CA THR A 256 -58.45 13.58 -9.53
C THR A 256 -59.28 14.34 -8.50
N THR A 257 -60.03 13.57 -7.72
CA THR A 257 -60.79 14.03 -6.56
C THR A 257 -59.91 14.35 -5.35
N ASN A 258 -58.59 14.09 -5.38
CA ASN A 258 -57.68 14.34 -4.27
C ASN A 258 -56.84 15.62 -4.50
N PRO A 259 -57.12 16.75 -3.82
CA PRO A 259 -56.37 17.99 -3.98
C PRO A 259 -54.91 17.89 -3.52
N GLU A 260 -54.59 17.07 -2.52
CA GLU A 260 -53.22 16.91 -1.99
C GLU A 260 -52.27 16.27 -3.01
N MET A 261 -52.79 15.59 -4.02
CA MET A 261 -51.99 14.91 -5.03
C MET A 261 -51.08 15.87 -5.80
N ILE A 262 -51.57 17.06 -6.19
CA ILE A 262 -50.74 18.05 -6.88
C ILE A 262 -49.58 18.47 -5.99
N GLN A 263 -49.86 18.80 -4.74
CA GLN A 263 -48.84 19.26 -3.80
C GLN A 263 -47.77 18.19 -3.59
N ARG A 264 -48.18 16.93 -3.41
CA ARG A 264 -47.23 15.80 -3.28
C ARG A 264 -46.41 15.55 -4.54
N ILE A 265 -47.01 15.71 -5.74
CA ILE A 265 -46.28 15.63 -7.02
C ILE A 265 -45.27 16.77 -7.14
N GLN A 266 -45.69 18.00 -6.80
CA GLN A 266 -44.85 19.19 -6.76
C GLN A 266 -43.66 19.02 -5.81
N GLU A 267 -43.85 18.33 -4.69
CA GLU A 267 -42.85 18.06 -3.66
C GLU A 267 -41.95 16.83 -3.95
N MET A 268 -42.30 15.96 -4.90
CA MET A 268 -41.47 14.79 -5.25
C MET A 268 -40.12 15.21 -5.83
N SER A 269 -39.04 14.64 -5.29
CA SER A 269 -37.65 14.90 -5.69
C SER A 269 -37.26 14.19 -6.98
N LEU A 270 -36.51 14.86 -7.84
CA LEU A 270 -35.93 14.27 -9.04
C LEU A 270 -34.83 13.26 -8.70
N SER A 271 -35.09 11.98 -9.00
CA SER A 271 -34.34 10.83 -8.46
C SER A 271 -33.04 10.47 -9.19
N SER A 272 -32.65 11.19 -10.26
CA SER A 272 -31.32 11.00 -10.89
C SER A 272 -30.83 12.25 -11.64
N GLY A 273 -29.56 12.62 -11.40
CA GLY A 273 -28.93 13.75 -12.06
C GLY A 273 -28.51 13.43 -13.50
N THR A 274 -29.08 14.13 -14.48
CA THR A 274 -28.67 14.03 -15.89
C THR A 274 -28.11 15.37 -16.38
N ARG A 275 -26.79 15.42 -16.60
CA ARG A 275 -26.10 16.61 -17.12
C ARG A 275 -26.47 16.87 -18.58
N GLY A 276 -27.18 17.96 -18.84
CA GLY A 276 -27.47 18.45 -20.20
C GLY A 276 -26.56 19.61 -20.59
N GLN A 277 -25.82 19.44 -21.69
CA GLN A 277 -25.30 20.54 -22.51
C GLN A 277 -26.32 20.87 -23.60
N ASP A 278 -26.45 22.15 -23.96
CA ASP A 278 -27.24 22.53 -25.14
C ASP A 278 -26.69 23.79 -25.82
N ASP A 279 -26.15 23.61 -27.03
CA ASP A 279 -25.63 24.67 -27.88
C ASP A 279 -26.65 24.98 -28.99
N SER A 280 -27.62 25.86 -28.74
CA SER A 280 -28.29 26.70 -29.78
C SER A 280 -29.40 27.59 -29.21
N ILE A 281 -29.59 28.75 -29.83
CA ILE A 281 -30.75 29.62 -29.59
C ILE A 281 -31.76 29.36 -30.71
N VAL A 282 -32.84 28.65 -30.39
CA VAL A 282 -34.03 28.49 -31.23
C VAL A 282 -35.25 28.94 -30.40
N GLN A 283 -36.43 28.99 -31.00
CA GLN A 283 -37.65 29.51 -30.35
C GLN A 283 -37.90 28.84 -28.99
N ILE A 284 -38.33 29.65 -28.01
CA ILE A 284 -38.49 29.25 -26.59
C ILE A 284 -39.21 27.90 -26.45
N LYS A 285 -40.30 27.71 -27.20
CA LYS A 285 -41.09 26.48 -27.22
C LYS A 285 -40.28 25.27 -27.68
N GLU A 286 -39.61 25.33 -28.84
CA GLU A 286 -38.77 24.24 -29.33
C GLU A 286 -37.58 23.98 -28.40
N THR A 287 -36.97 25.00 -27.80
CA THR A 287 -35.88 24.81 -26.82
C THR A 287 -36.37 24.11 -25.55
N VAL A 288 -37.52 24.51 -25.00
CA VAL A 288 -38.09 23.90 -23.79
C VAL A 288 -38.63 22.50 -24.11
N GLU A 289 -39.31 22.29 -25.24
CA GLU A 289 -39.74 20.96 -25.70
C GLU A 289 -38.54 20.04 -25.95
N ASN A 290 -37.46 20.50 -26.59
CA ASN A 290 -36.26 19.68 -26.78
C ASN A 290 -35.56 19.36 -25.44
N ALA A 291 -35.47 20.31 -24.52
CA ALA A 291 -34.90 20.05 -23.19
C ALA A 291 -35.74 19.03 -22.40
N LEU A 292 -37.07 19.19 -22.38
CA LEU A 292 -38.01 18.28 -21.74
C LEU A 292 -38.01 16.90 -22.41
N ASN A 293 -38.01 16.82 -23.75
CA ASN A 293 -37.98 15.56 -24.49
C ASN A 293 -36.66 14.80 -24.29
N ARG A 294 -35.51 15.48 -24.29
CA ARG A 294 -34.22 14.85 -23.96
C ARG A 294 -34.15 14.39 -22.50
N TRP A 295 -34.75 15.13 -21.58
CA TRP A 295 -34.88 14.74 -20.16
C TRP A 295 -35.77 13.50 -20.00
N LEU A 296 -36.97 13.50 -20.62
CA LEU A 296 -37.88 12.35 -20.66
C LEU A 296 -37.21 11.11 -21.26
N GLN A 297 -36.47 11.25 -22.38
CA GLN A 297 -35.74 10.15 -23.01
C GLN A 297 -34.58 9.62 -22.15
N ARG A 298 -33.88 10.47 -21.39
CA ARG A 298 -32.77 10.05 -20.51
C ARG A 298 -33.24 9.38 -19.23
N ILE A 299 -34.45 9.69 -18.75
CA ILE A 299 -35.07 9.06 -17.57
C ILE A 299 -35.75 7.71 -17.91
N HIS A 300 -35.65 7.24 -19.17
CA HIS A 300 -35.94 5.85 -19.54
C HIS A 300 -34.91 4.84 -18.99
N ASN A 301 -34.69 4.87 -17.68
CA ASN A 301 -34.31 3.68 -16.93
C ASN A 301 -35.39 2.61 -17.18
N PRO A 302 -35.06 1.39 -17.65
CA PRO A 302 -36.06 0.40 -18.04
C PRO A 302 -37.01 -0.05 -16.91
N ASN A 303 -36.69 0.27 -15.65
CA ASN A 303 -37.56 0.05 -14.49
C ASN A 303 -38.59 1.19 -14.24
N TYR A 304 -38.42 2.35 -14.87
CA TYR A 304 -39.28 3.55 -14.77
C TYR A 304 -39.89 3.91 -16.13
N LYS A 305 -40.46 2.93 -16.84
CA LYS A 305 -41.08 3.16 -18.14
C LYS A 305 -42.31 4.08 -18.03
N GLU A 306 -42.22 5.23 -18.70
CA GLU A 306 -43.29 6.02 -19.32
C GLU A 306 -44.36 6.76 -18.48
N GLU A 307 -44.43 6.69 -17.14
CA GLU A 307 -45.70 6.99 -16.43
C GLU A 307 -45.66 7.89 -15.17
N GLU A 308 -45.27 9.16 -15.29
CA GLU A 308 -45.54 10.16 -14.22
C GLU A 308 -46.31 11.38 -14.72
N LEU A 309 -45.76 12.19 -15.63
CA LEU A 309 -46.35 13.47 -16.04
C LEU A 309 -46.66 13.53 -17.55
N VAL A 310 -47.80 14.12 -17.89
CA VAL A 310 -48.21 14.54 -19.23
C VAL A 310 -48.11 16.06 -19.29
N LEU A 311 -47.26 16.54 -20.19
CA LEU A 311 -46.99 17.95 -20.44
C LEU A 311 -47.81 18.39 -21.67
N LYS A 312 -48.52 19.51 -21.57
CA LYS A 312 -49.32 20.07 -22.66
C LYS A 312 -49.18 21.59 -22.71
N TRP A 313 -48.64 22.13 -23.79
CA TRP A 313 -48.72 23.56 -24.05
C TRP A 313 -50.16 23.95 -24.39
N LYS A 314 -50.70 24.92 -23.65
CA LYS A 314 -51.99 25.58 -23.92
C LYS A 314 -51.84 26.65 -25.00
N ASP A 315 -50.70 27.34 -24.96
CA ASP A 315 -50.18 28.28 -25.94
C ASP A 315 -48.64 28.34 -25.77
N ASP A 316 -47.95 29.26 -26.45
CA ASP A 316 -46.48 29.36 -26.45
C ASP A 316 -45.89 29.88 -25.12
N THR A 317 -46.75 30.26 -24.17
CA THR A 317 -46.38 30.83 -22.86
C THR A 317 -46.99 30.11 -21.65
N HIS A 318 -47.88 29.14 -21.82
CA HIS A 318 -48.50 28.39 -20.71
C HIS A 318 -48.35 26.87 -20.86
N LEU A 319 -47.56 26.27 -19.97
CA LEU A 319 -47.35 24.83 -19.88
C LEU A 319 -48.27 24.19 -18.84
N GLN A 320 -49.15 23.29 -19.27
CA GLN A 320 -49.98 22.50 -18.37
C GLN A 320 -49.27 21.18 -18.01
N VAL A 321 -49.16 20.90 -16.71
CA VAL A 321 -48.54 19.69 -16.16
C VAL A 321 -49.60 18.89 -15.42
N CYS A 322 -49.75 17.61 -15.76
CA CYS A 322 -50.75 16.75 -15.12
C CYS A 322 -50.28 15.29 -15.03
N PRO A 323 -50.64 14.52 -13.99
CA PRO A 323 -50.22 13.13 -13.89
C PRO A 323 -50.81 12.26 -15.02
N LYS A 324 -50.00 11.33 -15.57
CA LYS A 324 -50.42 10.39 -16.63
C LYS A 324 -51.37 9.32 -16.08
N ASN A 325 -50.99 8.69 -14.98
CA ASN A 325 -51.81 7.72 -14.25
C ASN A 325 -51.77 8.04 -12.74
N PRO A 326 -52.67 8.91 -12.26
CA PRO A 326 -52.63 9.37 -10.87
C PRO A 326 -52.96 8.29 -9.84
N GLU A 327 -53.80 7.31 -10.19
CA GLU A 327 -54.14 6.20 -9.29
C GLU A 327 -52.95 5.26 -9.08
N MET A 328 -52.21 4.94 -10.14
CA MET A 328 -50.97 4.16 -10.03
C MET A 328 -49.90 4.91 -9.22
N LEU A 329 -49.82 6.24 -9.38
CA LEU A 329 -48.87 7.08 -8.65
C LEU A 329 -49.18 7.08 -7.14
N LEU A 330 -50.44 7.26 -6.75
CA LEU A 330 -50.88 7.11 -5.35
C LEU A 330 -50.53 5.74 -4.78
N LYS A 331 -50.79 4.67 -5.54
CA LYS A 331 -50.47 3.31 -5.11
C LYS A 331 -48.96 3.13 -4.86
N LYS A 332 -48.11 3.56 -5.79
CA LYS A 332 -46.65 3.52 -5.64
C LYS A 332 -46.18 4.35 -4.44
N MET A 333 -46.74 5.54 -4.22
CA MET A 333 -46.41 6.38 -3.06
C MET A 333 -46.77 5.70 -1.74
N HIS A 334 -47.93 5.04 -1.66
CA HIS A 334 -48.31 4.27 -0.47
C HIS A 334 -47.39 3.06 -0.26
N GLU A 335 -47.07 2.31 -1.32
CA GLU A 335 -46.12 1.19 -1.28
C GLU A 335 -44.71 1.63 -0.85
N GLU A 336 -44.23 2.78 -1.33
CA GLU A 336 -42.94 3.33 -0.94
C GLU A 336 -42.92 3.89 0.48
N GLN A 337 -43.99 4.57 0.93
CA GLN A 337 -44.12 5.02 2.30
C GLN A 337 -44.16 3.83 3.27
N GLU A 338 -44.94 2.78 2.98
CA GLU A 338 -44.91 1.54 3.74
C GLU A 338 -43.53 0.88 3.77
N ARG A 339 -42.82 0.86 2.63
CA ARG A 339 -41.44 0.34 2.56
C ARG A 339 -40.50 1.15 3.43
N ARG A 340 -40.62 2.48 3.42
CA ARG A 340 -39.82 3.41 4.22
C ARG A 340 -40.10 3.24 5.71
N ASP A 341 -41.35 3.11 6.12
CA ASP A 341 -41.74 2.94 7.52
C ASP A 341 -41.29 1.57 8.05
N LYS A 342 -41.42 0.50 7.23
CA LYS A 342 -40.85 -0.83 7.54
C LYS A 342 -39.31 -0.78 7.67
N TYR A 343 -38.62 -0.08 6.77
CA TYR A 343 -37.17 0.12 6.83
C TYR A 343 -36.74 0.88 8.09
N LEU A 344 -37.43 1.98 8.44
CA LEU A 344 -37.13 2.77 9.65
C LEU A 344 -37.38 1.97 10.93
N ALA A 345 -38.45 1.18 10.99
CA ALA A 345 -38.75 0.31 12.12
C ALA A 345 -37.68 -0.78 12.32
N GLU A 346 -37.28 -1.46 11.23
CA GLU A 346 -36.26 -2.51 11.28
C GLU A 346 -34.86 -1.95 11.58
N ARG A 347 -34.53 -0.78 10.99
CA ARG A 347 -33.32 -0.02 11.31
C ARG A 347 -33.25 0.26 12.81
N LYS A 348 -34.32 0.82 13.40
CA LYS A 348 -34.36 1.14 14.83
C LYS A 348 -34.22 -0.12 15.69
N ARG A 349 -34.90 -1.21 15.33
CA ARG A 349 -34.78 -2.51 16.01
C ARG A 349 -33.33 -2.99 16.08
N ILE A 350 -32.55 -2.76 15.01
CA ILE A 350 -31.14 -3.17 14.95
C ILE A 350 -30.20 -2.16 15.64
N GLU A 351 -30.49 -0.86 15.62
CA GLU A 351 -29.79 0.13 16.47
C GLU A 351 -29.95 -0.23 17.96
N ASP A 352 -31.17 -0.57 18.39
CA ASP A 352 -31.48 -0.98 19.76
C ASP A 352 -30.76 -2.30 20.14
N LEU A 353 -30.74 -3.30 19.25
CA LEU A 353 -29.99 -4.56 19.45
C LEU A 353 -28.48 -4.32 19.53
N PHE A 354 -27.91 -3.49 18.65
CA PHE A 354 -26.49 -3.15 18.65
C PHE A 354 -26.09 -2.44 19.96
N ARG A 355 -26.87 -1.44 20.40
CA ARG A 355 -26.64 -0.75 21.68
C ARG A 355 -26.76 -1.67 22.89
N ALA A 356 -27.67 -2.65 22.86
CA ALA A 356 -27.83 -3.63 23.93
C ALA A 356 -26.68 -4.65 23.98
N GLN A 357 -26.18 -5.09 22.82
CA GLN A 357 -25.12 -6.11 22.73
C GLN A 357 -23.72 -5.53 22.99
N TYR A 358 -23.43 -4.32 22.51
CA TYR A 358 -22.11 -3.70 22.55
C TYR A 358 -22.03 -2.54 23.56
N GLN A 359 -22.75 -2.65 24.68
CA GLN A 359 -22.70 -1.65 25.74
C GLN A 359 -21.31 -1.59 26.39
N LEU A 360 -20.55 -0.55 26.05
CA LEU A 360 -19.25 -0.27 26.65
C LEU A 360 -19.41 0.07 28.14
N GLN A 361 -18.61 -0.60 28.98
CA GLN A 361 -18.47 -0.34 30.41
C GLN A 361 -17.08 0.21 30.68
N THR A 362 -16.94 1.14 31.62
CA THR A 362 -15.62 1.60 32.08
C THR A 362 -15.29 0.98 33.43
N LYS A 363 -14.12 0.33 33.54
CA LYS A 363 -13.62 -0.27 34.78
C LYS A 363 -12.16 0.11 35.01
N VAL A 364 -11.78 0.24 36.27
CA VAL A 364 -10.41 0.56 36.71
C VAL A 364 -9.77 -0.70 37.26
N TYR A 365 -8.59 -1.04 36.73
CA TYR A 365 -7.80 -2.22 37.09
C TYR A 365 -6.54 -1.78 37.85
N PRO A 366 -6.49 -1.93 39.18
CA PRO A 366 -5.29 -1.60 39.95
C PRO A 366 -4.19 -2.65 39.71
N LEU A 367 -2.96 -2.19 39.48
CA LEU A 367 -1.82 -3.06 39.20
C LEU A 367 -0.95 -3.24 40.46
N LYS A 368 -0.40 -4.44 40.65
CA LYS A 368 0.50 -4.75 41.78
C LYS A 368 1.94 -5.04 41.36
N ALA A 369 2.14 -5.70 40.21
CA ALA A 369 3.44 -6.25 39.81
C ALA A 369 4.03 -5.67 38.52
N MET A 370 3.26 -4.89 37.75
CA MET A 370 3.67 -4.31 36.46
C MET A 370 3.27 -2.83 36.37
N THR A 371 3.85 -2.09 35.41
CA THR A 371 3.51 -0.68 35.19
C THR A 371 2.24 -0.52 34.34
N PRO A 372 1.50 0.62 34.43
CA PRO A 372 0.35 0.91 33.58
C PRO A 372 0.66 0.91 32.08
N ILE A 373 1.82 1.42 31.67
CA ILE A 373 2.27 1.38 30.26
C ILE A 373 2.43 -0.07 29.80
N THR A 374 3.11 -0.90 30.59
CA THR A 374 3.29 -2.33 30.29
C THR A 374 1.94 -3.03 30.15
N ALA A 375 1.03 -2.84 31.11
CA ALA A 375 -0.30 -3.42 31.06
C ALA A 375 -1.10 -2.95 29.83
N LYS A 376 -1.06 -1.65 29.51
CA LYS A 376 -1.70 -1.08 28.31
C LYS A 376 -1.21 -1.77 27.04
N ALA A 377 0.10 -1.96 26.87
CA ALA A 377 0.69 -2.60 25.70
C ALA A 377 0.25 -4.08 25.50
N PHE A 378 -0.18 -4.77 26.56
CA PHE A 378 -0.77 -6.12 26.46
C PHE A 378 -2.29 -6.09 26.22
N ILE A 379 -2.97 -5.00 26.59
CA ILE A 379 -4.42 -4.83 26.40
C ILE A 379 -4.74 -4.26 25.00
N ASP A 380 -3.92 -3.34 24.49
CA ASP A 380 -4.08 -2.72 23.17
C ASP A 380 -4.35 -3.75 22.03
N PRO A 381 -3.65 -4.90 21.92
CA PRO A 381 -3.86 -5.86 20.83
C PRO A 381 -5.14 -6.71 20.93
N ILE A 382 -5.88 -6.63 22.06
CA ILE A 382 -7.14 -7.39 22.25
C ILE A 382 -8.39 -6.50 22.22
N LEU A 383 -8.23 -5.19 22.09
CA LEU A 383 -9.33 -4.24 21.90
C LEU A 383 -9.93 -4.35 20.50
N LYS A 384 -11.21 -3.99 20.38
CA LYS A 384 -11.94 -4.04 19.12
C LYS A 384 -12.70 -2.75 18.80
N MET A 385 -12.97 -2.58 17.51
CA MET A 385 -13.92 -1.61 17.00
C MET A 385 -15.15 -2.33 16.42
N TYR A 386 -16.32 -1.81 16.76
CA TYR A 386 -17.63 -2.29 16.32
C TYR A 386 -18.28 -1.22 15.44
N ILE A 387 -18.58 -1.58 14.19
CA ILE A 387 -19.18 -0.68 13.21
C ILE A 387 -20.57 -1.20 12.84
N LEU A 388 -21.58 -0.33 12.95
CA LEU A 388 -22.92 -0.59 12.45
C LEU A 388 -23.09 0.07 11.07
N ALA A 389 -23.14 -0.77 10.02
CA ALA A 389 -23.19 -0.33 8.63
C ALA A 389 -24.52 -0.72 7.96
N TYR A 390 -25.06 0.20 7.15
CA TYR A 390 -26.31 0.03 6.42
C TYR A 390 -26.03 0.03 4.90
N PRO A 391 -25.68 -1.12 4.31
CA PRO A 391 -25.43 -1.25 2.88
C PRO A 391 -26.74 -1.17 2.05
N GLY A 392 -27.32 0.03 1.98
CA GLY A 392 -28.40 0.37 1.04
C GLY A 392 -29.80 0.53 1.64
N VAL A 393 -30.78 0.58 0.73
CA VAL A 393 -32.20 0.89 1.00
C VAL A 393 -33.06 -0.38 1.07
N GLU A 394 -32.49 -1.55 0.77
CA GLU A 394 -33.21 -2.83 0.83
C GLU A 394 -33.27 -3.35 2.27
N VAL A 395 -34.47 -3.71 2.71
CA VAL A 395 -34.73 -4.23 4.05
C VAL A 395 -34.12 -5.63 4.19
N GLY A 396 -33.13 -5.79 5.06
CA GLY A 396 -32.56 -7.10 5.44
C GLY A 396 -31.04 -7.24 5.30
N GLN A 397 -30.34 -6.28 4.67
CA GLN A 397 -28.87 -6.25 4.65
C GLN A 397 -28.35 -5.20 5.63
N ILE A 398 -28.11 -5.61 6.88
CA ILE A 398 -27.40 -4.81 7.87
C ILE A 398 -26.28 -5.69 8.45
N GLU A 399 -25.04 -5.23 8.29
CA GLU A 399 -23.85 -5.96 8.71
C GLU A 399 -23.24 -5.28 9.94
N ILE A 400 -22.95 -6.08 10.98
CA ILE A 400 -22.13 -5.67 12.11
C ILE A 400 -20.71 -6.11 11.80
N ILE A 401 -19.82 -5.15 11.55
CA ILE A 401 -18.42 -5.43 11.23
C ILE A 401 -17.63 -5.33 12.53
N GLU A 402 -17.14 -6.47 13.02
CA GLU A 402 -16.19 -6.55 14.12
C GLU A 402 -14.77 -6.48 13.54
N ARG A 403 -13.97 -5.49 13.96
CA ARG A 403 -12.59 -5.31 13.49
C ARG A 403 -11.62 -5.30 14.67
N VAL A 404 -10.55 -6.09 14.54
CA VAL A 404 -9.35 -5.98 15.39
C VAL A 404 -8.44 -4.95 14.73
N GLU A 405 -8.00 -3.94 15.47
CA GLU A 405 -7.05 -2.95 14.96
C GLU A 405 -5.61 -3.37 15.24
N ASP A 406 -4.77 -3.34 14.20
CA ASP A 406 -3.33 -3.19 14.40
C ASP A 406 -3.08 -1.74 14.86
N ASN A 407 -2.55 -1.59 16.08
CA ASN A 407 -2.52 -0.33 16.87
C ASN A 407 -1.71 0.85 16.29
N ASN A 408 -1.29 0.80 15.03
CA ASN A 408 -0.58 1.89 14.35
C ASN A 408 -1.48 2.91 13.65
N LEU A 409 -2.81 2.69 13.60
CA LEU A 409 -3.78 3.62 13.00
C LEU A 409 -4.29 4.69 14.00
N MET A 410 -3.36 5.47 14.55
CA MET A 410 -3.68 6.69 15.31
C MET A 410 -4.39 7.72 14.42
N ILE A 411 -5.74 7.73 14.48
CA ILE A 411 -6.63 8.75 13.88
C ILE A 411 -6.21 9.16 12.46
N ALA A 412 -5.94 8.18 11.61
CA ALA A 412 -5.74 8.44 10.20
C ALA A 412 -7.05 9.00 9.60
N SER A 413 -6.92 10.05 8.78
CA SER A 413 -8.04 10.60 8.02
C SER A 413 -8.77 9.51 7.21
N THR A 414 -10.02 9.79 6.80
CA THR A 414 -10.97 8.87 6.11
C THR A 414 -10.49 8.18 4.81
N ASN A 415 -9.21 8.29 4.45
CA ASN A 415 -8.59 7.76 3.24
C ASN A 415 -7.93 6.37 3.43
N GLU A 416 -7.64 5.92 4.66
CA GLU A 416 -6.96 4.63 4.94
C GLU A 416 -7.91 3.46 5.26
N ILE A 417 -9.06 3.44 4.57
CA ILE A 417 -9.88 2.23 4.45
C ILE A 417 -9.11 1.22 3.55
N PRO A 418 -8.92 -0.05 3.97
CA PRO A 418 -8.31 -1.11 3.16
C PRO A 418 -8.95 -1.28 1.77
N GLU A 419 -8.16 -1.67 0.76
CA GLU A 419 -8.66 -1.77 -0.63
C GLU A 419 -9.79 -2.78 -0.81
N ASP A 420 -9.80 -3.88 -0.06
CA ASP A 420 -10.87 -4.88 -0.02
C ASP A 420 -12.21 -4.30 0.49
N VAL A 421 -12.15 -3.29 1.36
CA VAL A 421 -13.32 -2.54 1.85
C VAL A 421 -13.66 -1.33 0.97
N LYS A 422 -12.71 -0.78 0.20
CA LYS A 422 -12.99 0.21 -0.86
C LYS A 422 -13.61 -0.42 -2.11
N ASN A 423 -13.27 -1.67 -2.41
CA ASN A 423 -13.76 -2.41 -3.59
C ASN A 423 -15.19 -2.96 -3.41
N LYS A 424 -15.68 -3.08 -2.16
CA LYS A 424 -17.11 -3.06 -1.88
C LYS A 424 -17.53 -1.59 -1.79
N GLU A 425 -18.56 -1.15 -2.52
CA GLU A 425 -19.03 0.25 -2.48
C GLU A 425 -19.73 0.65 -1.15
N ILE A 426 -19.04 0.53 0.00
CA ILE A 426 -19.49 1.14 1.26
C ILE A 426 -19.23 2.64 1.16
N LYS A 427 -20.14 3.33 0.47
CA LYS A 427 -20.13 4.79 0.31
C LYS A 427 -20.10 5.42 1.71
N ARG A 428 -19.29 6.47 1.90
CA ARG A 428 -19.05 7.16 3.20
C ARG A 428 -20.32 7.56 3.97
N ASN A 429 -21.48 7.60 3.30
CA ASN A 429 -22.80 7.90 3.87
C ASN A 429 -23.50 6.69 4.54
N MET A 430 -22.87 5.50 4.61
CA MET A 430 -23.47 4.25 5.14
C MET A 430 -23.04 3.88 6.57
N LEU A 431 -22.13 4.66 7.17
CA LEU A 431 -21.66 4.48 8.54
C LEU A 431 -22.57 5.27 9.49
N HIS A 432 -23.22 4.58 10.44
CA HIS A 432 -24.23 5.20 11.31
C HIS A 432 -23.88 5.24 12.80
N ASP A 433 -23.15 4.25 13.32
CA ASP A 433 -22.58 4.31 14.67
C ASP A 433 -21.24 3.54 14.71
N ILE A 434 -20.30 4.03 15.53
CA ILE A 434 -18.96 3.47 15.71
C ILE A 434 -18.65 3.43 17.21
N LEU A 435 -18.45 2.22 17.73
CA LEU A 435 -18.04 2.00 19.12
C LEU A 435 -16.62 1.40 19.12
N ALA A 436 -15.67 2.11 19.72
CA ALA A 436 -14.31 1.63 19.90
C ALA A 436 -14.05 1.34 21.38
N GLU A 437 -13.51 0.16 21.68
CA GLU A 437 -12.97 -0.11 23.00
C GLU A 437 -11.67 0.69 23.20
N GLN A 438 -11.40 1.15 24.42
CA GLN A 438 -10.26 2.03 24.71
C GLN A 438 -9.62 1.69 26.05
N VAL A 439 -8.29 1.84 26.12
CA VAL A 439 -7.51 1.61 27.33
C VAL A 439 -6.54 2.76 27.60
N ILE A 440 -6.55 3.26 28.84
CA ILE A 440 -5.73 4.39 29.29
C ILE A 440 -4.84 3.90 30.44
N ALA A 441 -3.54 4.14 30.32
CA ALA A 441 -2.57 3.94 31.40
C ALA A 441 -2.63 5.14 32.35
N ASP A 442 -3.03 4.92 33.60
CA ASP A 442 -2.94 5.93 34.67
C ASP A 442 -1.73 5.64 35.56
N GLU A 443 -0.60 6.26 35.20
CA GLU A 443 0.65 6.17 35.95
C GLU A 443 0.52 6.69 37.39
N LYS A 444 -0.36 7.68 37.64
CA LYS A 444 -0.49 8.31 38.97
C LYS A 444 -1.24 7.41 39.95
N GLY A 445 -2.30 6.75 39.49
CA GLY A 445 -3.02 5.75 40.27
C GLY A 445 -2.36 4.37 40.30
N ASN A 446 -1.34 4.13 39.46
CA ASN A 446 -0.82 2.80 39.14
C ASN A 446 -1.95 1.84 38.68
N THR A 447 -2.85 2.36 37.83
CA THR A 447 -4.02 1.63 37.34
C THR A 447 -4.13 1.68 35.82
N VAL A 448 -4.95 0.79 35.27
CA VAL A 448 -5.41 0.88 33.88
C VAL A 448 -6.91 1.11 33.87
N ILE A 449 -7.35 2.13 33.13
CA ILE A 449 -8.75 2.43 32.91
C ILE A 449 -9.14 1.85 31.55
N LEU A 450 -10.08 0.90 31.55
CA LEU A 450 -10.53 0.19 30.35
C LEU A 450 -12.01 0.49 30.11
N THR A 451 -12.33 0.97 28.91
CA THR A 451 -13.70 1.16 28.41
C THR A 451 -13.97 0.11 27.32
N ALA A 452 -14.71 -0.95 27.64
CA ALA A 452 -14.82 -2.14 26.80
C ALA A 452 -16.14 -2.90 27.00
N ILE A 453 -16.44 -3.88 26.14
CA ILE A 453 -17.62 -4.74 26.35
C ILE A 453 -17.35 -5.77 27.48
N PRO A 454 -18.39 -6.34 28.12
CA PRO A 454 -18.22 -7.29 29.24
C PRO A 454 -17.31 -8.49 28.94
N ALA A 455 -17.34 -9.01 27.71
CA ALA A 455 -16.48 -10.12 27.29
C ALA A 455 -14.99 -9.75 27.21
N THR A 456 -14.67 -8.51 26.82
CA THR A 456 -13.29 -8.01 26.79
C THR A 456 -12.78 -7.76 28.21
N HIS A 457 -13.63 -7.23 29.10
CA HIS A 457 -13.31 -7.13 30.52
C HIS A 457 -12.90 -8.48 31.16
N GLU A 458 -13.62 -9.57 30.84
CA GLU A 458 -13.30 -10.90 31.37
C GLU A 458 -11.92 -11.40 30.87
N LYS A 459 -11.61 -11.17 29.58
CA LYS A 459 -10.29 -11.49 29.00
C LYS A 459 -9.17 -10.71 29.67
N VAL A 460 -9.35 -9.40 29.85
CA VAL A 460 -8.36 -8.53 30.48
C VAL A 460 -8.11 -8.94 31.93
N THR A 461 -9.14 -9.27 32.71
CA THR A 461 -8.99 -9.78 34.08
C THR A 461 -8.08 -11.03 34.10
N LYS A 462 -8.44 -12.07 33.33
CA LYS A 462 -7.68 -13.33 33.27
C LYS A 462 -6.24 -13.15 32.78
N MET A 463 -6.02 -12.21 31.86
CA MET A 463 -4.69 -11.87 31.37
C MET A 463 -3.84 -11.21 32.47
N LEU A 464 -4.36 -10.18 33.14
CA LEU A 464 -3.65 -9.47 34.20
C LEU A 464 -3.33 -10.39 35.39
N GLU A 465 -4.26 -11.26 35.78
CA GLU A 465 -4.06 -12.28 36.82
C GLU A 465 -2.87 -13.21 36.48
N LYS A 466 -2.90 -13.83 35.30
CA LYS A 466 -1.82 -14.73 34.83
C LYS A 466 -0.46 -14.03 34.76
N MET A 467 -0.44 -12.77 34.34
CA MET A 467 0.80 -12.00 34.28
C MET A 467 1.32 -11.62 35.67
N GLU A 468 0.43 -11.38 36.64
CA GLU A 468 0.83 -11.19 38.04
C GLU A 468 1.44 -12.48 38.61
N GLU A 469 0.84 -13.65 38.36
CA GLU A 469 1.39 -14.96 38.75
C GLU A 469 2.81 -15.17 38.19
N MET A 470 3.01 -14.97 36.88
CA MET A 470 4.33 -15.10 36.24
C MET A 470 5.37 -14.15 36.85
N MET A 471 4.99 -12.91 37.18
CA MET A 471 5.88 -11.94 37.83
C MET A 471 6.19 -12.33 39.29
N GLN A 472 5.25 -12.94 40.02
CA GLN A 472 5.47 -13.45 41.36
C GLN A 472 6.37 -14.70 41.37
N GLU A 473 6.26 -15.59 40.38
CA GLU A 473 7.18 -16.72 40.21
C GLU A 473 8.61 -16.26 39.90
N GLN A 474 8.78 -15.28 39.01
CA GLN A 474 10.11 -14.71 38.69
C GLN A 474 10.78 -14.08 39.93
N ARG A 475 10.02 -13.41 40.80
CA ARG A 475 10.52 -12.83 42.06
C ARG A 475 11.00 -13.88 43.08
N LYS A 476 10.74 -15.17 42.88
CA LYS A 476 11.23 -16.27 43.74
C LYS A 476 12.54 -16.89 43.26
N LYS A 477 13.03 -16.56 42.06
CA LYS A 477 14.37 -16.99 41.63
C LYS A 477 15.42 -16.15 42.35
N GLU A 478 16.35 -16.80 43.03
CA GLU A 478 17.52 -16.15 43.62
C GLU A 478 18.29 -15.42 42.52
N ILE A 479 18.78 -14.21 42.83
CA ILE A 479 19.57 -13.41 41.89
C ILE A 479 20.91 -14.13 41.68
N PRO A 480 21.30 -14.49 40.43
CA PRO A 480 22.60 -15.10 40.17
C PRO A 480 23.72 -14.20 40.68
N GLN A 481 24.72 -14.76 41.37
CA GLN A 481 25.90 -14.01 41.83
C GLN A 481 26.99 -13.89 40.75
N THR A 482 26.92 -14.74 39.73
CA THR A 482 27.84 -14.76 38.60
C THR A 482 27.09 -15.12 37.32
N TYR A 483 27.54 -14.57 36.20
CA TYR A 483 27.06 -14.91 34.87
C TYR A 483 28.17 -15.58 34.07
N THR A 484 27.87 -16.65 33.33
CA THR A 484 28.83 -17.28 32.42
C THR A 484 28.39 -17.07 30.97
N ILE A 485 29.11 -16.21 30.23
CA ILE A 485 28.86 -16.00 28.80
C ILE A 485 29.75 -16.95 27.99
N GLU A 486 29.13 -17.86 27.24
CA GLU A 486 29.80 -18.63 26.21
C GLU A 486 29.71 -17.90 24.87
N LEU A 487 30.85 -17.63 24.24
CA LEU A 487 30.97 -17.08 22.90
C LEU A 487 31.34 -18.20 21.93
N VAL A 488 30.61 -18.31 20.82
CA VAL A 488 30.91 -19.26 19.74
C VAL A 488 31.00 -18.52 18.41
N LEU A 489 32.16 -18.62 17.77
CA LEU A 489 32.40 -18.16 16.42
C LEU A 489 32.13 -19.31 15.45
N LEU A 490 31.22 -19.09 14.51
CA LEU A 490 30.86 -20.03 13.45
C LEU A 490 31.21 -19.45 12.08
N GLU A 491 31.45 -20.32 11.12
CA GLU A 491 31.61 -20.02 9.70
C GLU A 491 30.37 -20.51 8.94
N GLY A 492 29.62 -19.61 8.31
CA GLY A 492 28.50 -19.93 7.42
C GLY A 492 28.92 -19.95 5.96
N GLY A 493 28.41 -20.90 5.18
CA GLY A 493 28.79 -21.06 3.78
C GLY A 493 28.11 -22.23 3.08
N LYS A 494 28.64 -22.60 1.91
CA LYS A 494 28.21 -23.81 1.20
C LYS A 494 28.75 -25.05 1.89
N PHE A 495 27.95 -26.10 1.97
CA PHE A 495 28.43 -27.38 2.46
C PHE A 495 29.45 -27.88 1.44
N PRO A 496 30.61 -28.42 1.85
CA PRO A 496 31.57 -28.97 0.91
C PRO A 496 30.92 -30.14 0.15
N GLN A 497 30.39 -29.84 -1.04
CA GLN A 497 29.87 -30.83 -1.98
C GLN A 497 30.94 -31.90 -2.15
N LYS A 498 30.56 -33.16 -1.93
CA LYS A 498 31.38 -34.37 -1.83
C LYS A 498 32.66 -34.26 -2.67
N GLN A 499 33.69 -33.61 -2.10
CA GLN A 499 34.94 -33.40 -2.82
C GLN A 499 35.57 -34.77 -2.90
N GLU A 500 35.73 -35.28 -4.13
CA GLU A 500 36.60 -36.43 -4.34
C GLU A 500 37.93 -36.10 -3.65
N PRO A 501 38.40 -36.96 -2.72
CA PRO A 501 39.59 -36.67 -1.94
C PRO A 501 40.71 -36.28 -2.90
N LYS A 502 41.23 -35.06 -2.73
CA LYS A 502 42.36 -34.55 -3.50
C LYS A 502 43.62 -35.25 -3.02
N PHE A 503 43.74 -36.52 -3.39
CA PHE A 503 44.99 -37.25 -3.30
C PHE A 503 46.02 -36.46 -4.11
N LEU A 504 47.06 -35.99 -3.44
CA LEU A 504 48.15 -35.21 -4.05
C LEU A 504 48.83 -36.02 -5.17
N PHE A 505 48.76 -37.36 -5.08
CA PHE A 505 49.24 -38.31 -6.07
C PHE A 505 48.16 -39.37 -6.37
N LYS A 506 48.03 -39.75 -7.65
CA LYS A 506 47.10 -40.81 -8.10
C LYS A 506 47.39 -42.16 -7.44
N GLU A 507 48.66 -42.41 -7.10
CA GLU A 507 49.14 -43.62 -6.44
C GLU A 507 48.54 -43.81 -5.04
N ASP A 508 48.30 -42.73 -4.29
CA ASP A 508 47.65 -42.81 -2.97
C ASP A 508 46.17 -43.21 -3.08
N ALA A 509 45.48 -42.75 -4.13
CA ALA A 509 44.10 -43.13 -4.42
C ALA A 509 43.99 -44.64 -4.67
N GLU A 510 44.83 -45.17 -5.56
CA GLU A 510 44.86 -46.59 -5.90
C GLU A 510 45.26 -47.45 -4.69
N LYS A 511 46.19 -46.98 -3.85
CA LYS A 511 46.58 -47.64 -2.60
C LYS A 511 45.45 -47.67 -1.57
N HIS A 512 44.69 -46.58 -1.43
CA HIS A 512 43.56 -46.52 -0.52
C HIS A 512 42.40 -47.41 -0.96
N ASP A 513 42.10 -47.47 -2.27
CA ASP A 513 41.14 -48.43 -2.81
C ASP A 513 41.61 -49.88 -2.65
N GLN A 514 42.90 -50.18 -2.80
CA GLN A 514 43.44 -51.51 -2.50
C GLN A 514 43.25 -51.90 -1.03
N LEU A 515 43.45 -50.97 -0.09
CA LEU A 515 43.19 -51.21 1.33
C LEU A 515 41.70 -51.49 1.60
N LEU A 516 40.80 -50.68 1.05
CA LEU A 516 39.36 -50.87 1.25
C LEU A 516 38.81 -52.15 0.59
N ASN A 517 39.33 -52.52 -0.58
CA ASN A 517 38.93 -53.74 -1.30
C ASN A 517 39.63 -55.02 -0.79
N LYS A 518 40.46 -54.94 0.25
CA LYS A 518 41.08 -56.11 0.88
C LYS A 518 39.99 -57.00 1.49
N LYS A 519 39.92 -58.25 1.03
CA LYS A 519 39.02 -59.28 1.59
C LYS A 519 39.49 -59.72 2.98
N LEU A 520 38.53 -59.90 3.87
CA LEU A 520 38.71 -60.52 5.18
C LEU A 520 38.40 -62.02 5.06
N GLU A 521 39.18 -62.85 5.76
CA GLU A 521 38.98 -64.29 5.74
C GLU A 521 37.82 -64.71 6.64
N GLY A 522 36.89 -65.49 6.09
CA GLY A 522 35.80 -66.11 6.82
C GLY A 522 34.52 -65.28 6.90
N GLN A 523 33.63 -65.71 7.79
CA GLN A 523 32.32 -65.09 7.98
C GLN A 523 32.39 -64.06 9.11
N TYR A 524 31.92 -62.83 8.86
CA TYR A 524 31.90 -61.75 9.84
C TYR A 524 30.47 -61.49 10.31
N THR A 525 30.17 -61.86 11.57
CA THR A 525 28.82 -61.81 12.17
C THR A 525 28.79 -61.07 13.52
N PRO A 526 28.96 -59.74 13.54
CA PRO A 526 28.67 -58.96 14.73
C PRO A 526 27.18 -59.07 15.09
N ARG A 527 26.89 -59.16 16.39
CA ARG A 527 25.54 -59.21 16.94
C ARG A 527 25.48 -58.29 18.15
N ASP A 528 24.57 -57.31 18.11
CA ASP A 528 24.44 -56.25 19.12
C ASP A 528 25.80 -55.62 19.51
N THR A 529 26.70 -55.50 18.53
CA THR A 529 28.10 -55.12 18.75
C THR A 529 28.29 -53.64 18.47
N ASP A 530 28.99 -52.96 19.37
CA ASP A 530 29.32 -51.53 19.25
C ASP A 530 30.09 -51.24 17.95
N LEU A 531 29.64 -50.27 17.16
CA LEU A 531 30.25 -49.92 15.87
C LEU A 531 31.72 -49.55 16.01
N LYS A 532 32.10 -48.73 16.99
CA LYS A 532 33.49 -48.35 17.21
C LYS A 532 34.35 -49.59 17.48
N HIS A 533 33.84 -50.61 18.17
CA HIS A 533 34.54 -51.88 18.35
C HIS A 533 34.72 -52.65 17.02
N ILE A 534 33.69 -52.70 16.16
CA ILE A 534 33.77 -53.27 14.80
C ILE A 534 34.84 -52.54 13.98
N LEU A 535 34.84 -51.21 14.00
CA LEU A 535 35.81 -50.38 13.27
C LEU A 535 37.23 -50.53 13.82
N ASP A 536 37.41 -50.54 15.16
CA ASP A 536 38.70 -50.76 15.81
C ASP A 536 39.26 -52.15 15.43
N GLN A 537 38.41 -53.18 15.36
CA GLN A 537 38.82 -54.50 14.90
C GLN A 537 39.19 -54.50 13.42
N VAL A 538 38.29 -54.05 12.53
CA VAL A 538 38.47 -54.19 11.08
C VAL A 538 39.55 -53.25 10.53
N LEU A 539 39.56 -51.98 10.93
CA LEU A 539 40.46 -50.97 10.36
C LEU A 539 41.87 -51.07 10.94
N ARG A 540 42.02 -51.16 12.27
CA ARG A 540 43.37 -51.23 12.88
C ARG A 540 44.10 -52.52 12.55
N GLN A 541 43.42 -53.68 12.53
CA GLN A 541 44.06 -54.95 12.14
C GLN A 541 44.54 -54.95 10.68
N ASN A 542 44.00 -54.07 9.85
CA ASN A 542 44.43 -53.88 8.45
C ASN A 542 45.30 -52.64 8.23
N GLY A 543 45.74 -51.97 9.29
CA GLY A 543 46.65 -50.83 9.20
C GLY A 543 46.02 -49.55 8.65
N ILE A 544 44.70 -49.43 8.67
CA ILE A 544 43.97 -48.21 8.26
C ILE A 544 43.80 -47.32 9.50
N PRO A 545 44.51 -46.18 9.61
CA PRO A 545 44.27 -45.23 10.66
C PRO A 545 42.94 -44.50 10.38
N TYR A 546 42.15 -44.25 11.43
CA TYR A 546 40.80 -43.71 11.26
C TYR A 546 40.39 -42.80 12.42
N VAL A 547 39.45 -41.90 12.16
CA VAL A 547 38.85 -40.97 13.12
C VAL A 547 37.35 -41.20 13.13
N PHE A 548 36.75 -41.39 14.30
CA PHE A 548 35.32 -41.67 14.48
C PHE A 548 34.64 -40.52 15.21
N GLU A 549 33.81 -39.77 14.48
CA GLU A 549 33.09 -38.58 14.94
C GLU A 549 31.57 -38.80 14.83
N ALA A 550 31.06 -39.64 15.74
CA ALA A 550 29.63 -39.76 16.02
C ALA A 550 29.40 -39.59 17.53
N GLU A 551 28.36 -38.86 17.93
CA GLU A 551 28.07 -38.57 19.34
C GLU A 551 27.77 -39.86 20.14
N LYS A 552 27.29 -40.91 19.45
CA LYS A 552 27.05 -42.24 19.99
C LYS A 552 27.54 -43.30 19.00
N SER A 553 28.13 -44.36 19.53
CA SER A 553 28.43 -45.57 18.78
C SER A 553 27.18 -46.45 18.74
N PRO A 554 26.51 -46.64 17.58
CA PRO A 554 25.37 -47.53 17.49
C PRO A 554 25.80 -48.99 17.63
N LYS A 555 24.91 -49.82 18.15
CA LYS A 555 25.08 -51.27 18.13
C LYS A 555 24.51 -51.84 16.83
N ILE A 556 25.29 -52.67 16.15
CA ILE A 556 24.94 -53.18 14.82
C ILE A 556 24.93 -54.71 14.83
N THR A 557 24.03 -55.29 14.02
CA THR A 557 23.95 -56.74 13.78
C THR A 557 23.89 -57.00 12.29
N PHE A 558 24.91 -57.66 11.74
CA PHE A 558 24.92 -58.08 10.34
C PHE A 558 25.65 -59.41 10.17
N ASN A 559 25.57 -59.96 8.95
CA ASN A 559 26.23 -61.20 8.56
C ASN A 559 26.75 -61.03 7.13
N LEU A 560 28.07 -61.09 6.95
CA LEU A 560 28.72 -61.05 5.64
C LEU A 560 29.70 -62.23 5.51
N LEU A 561 29.77 -62.83 4.33
CA LEU A 561 30.64 -63.96 4.02
C LEU A 561 31.83 -63.51 3.16
N ASN A 562 33.05 -63.62 3.68
CA ASN A 562 34.29 -63.11 3.08
C ASN A 562 34.21 -61.64 2.59
N PRO A 563 33.72 -60.70 3.42
CA PRO A 563 33.56 -59.30 3.01
C PRO A 563 34.90 -58.61 2.76
N THR A 564 34.89 -57.57 1.94
CA THR A 564 35.94 -56.54 1.95
C THR A 564 35.74 -55.57 3.12
N ILE A 565 36.78 -54.80 3.45
CA ILE A 565 36.66 -53.69 4.42
C ILE A 565 35.60 -52.69 3.94
N LYS A 566 35.53 -52.44 2.63
CA LYS A 566 34.50 -51.61 2.01
C LYS A 566 33.09 -52.15 2.23
N ASP A 567 32.85 -53.45 2.04
CA ASP A 567 31.53 -54.06 2.28
C ASP A 567 31.07 -53.88 3.72
N ILE A 568 31.99 -54.00 4.69
CA ILE A 568 31.70 -53.71 6.10
C ILE A 568 31.39 -52.23 6.30
N LEU A 569 32.21 -51.31 5.77
CA LEU A 569 32.00 -49.86 5.90
C LEU A 569 30.69 -49.39 5.27
N ASP A 570 30.37 -49.84 4.05
CA ASP A 570 29.12 -49.54 3.35
C ASP A 570 27.91 -50.09 4.14
N LYS A 571 28.04 -51.28 4.73
CA LYS A 571 26.99 -51.89 5.57
C LYS A 571 26.76 -51.12 6.87
N VAL A 572 27.81 -50.80 7.63
CA VAL A 572 27.66 -50.11 8.92
C VAL A 572 27.25 -48.65 8.76
N THR A 573 27.73 -47.97 7.73
CA THR A 573 27.41 -46.55 7.53
C THR A 573 25.99 -46.35 7.03
N SER A 574 25.50 -47.20 6.12
CA SER A 574 24.10 -47.17 5.65
C SER A 574 23.08 -47.47 6.77
N GLU A 575 23.37 -48.40 7.68
CA GLU A 575 22.49 -48.69 8.82
C GLU A 575 22.53 -47.64 9.95
N SER A 576 23.59 -46.82 9.99
CA SER A 576 23.85 -45.88 11.11
C SER A 576 23.66 -44.40 10.74
N ASN A 577 23.24 -44.07 9.51
CA ASN A 577 23.25 -42.71 8.97
C ASN A 577 24.64 -42.01 9.04
N LEU A 578 25.70 -42.81 8.89
CA LEU A 578 27.07 -42.31 8.83
C LEU A 578 27.54 -42.28 7.37
N ARG A 579 28.73 -41.74 7.16
CA ARG A 579 29.54 -41.84 5.94
C ARG A 579 31.02 -41.91 6.32
N TYR A 580 31.83 -42.37 5.37
CA TYR A 580 33.29 -42.34 5.49
C TYR A 580 33.93 -41.53 4.35
N GLN A 581 35.07 -40.90 4.64
CA GLN A 581 35.84 -40.11 3.69
C GLN A 581 37.33 -40.14 4.06
N TRP A 582 38.22 -40.30 3.09
CA TRP A 582 39.66 -40.13 3.32
C TRP A 582 40.00 -38.65 3.53
N MET A 583 40.75 -38.36 4.59
CA MET A 583 41.30 -37.03 4.87
C MET A 583 42.69 -36.87 4.23
N GLU A 584 43.12 -35.62 4.04
CA GLU A 584 44.42 -35.28 3.43
C GLU A 584 45.63 -35.82 4.21
N ASN A 585 45.46 -36.08 5.52
CA ASN A 585 46.48 -36.70 6.38
C ASN A 585 46.56 -38.25 6.26
N GLY A 586 45.80 -38.86 5.35
CA GLY A 586 45.78 -40.31 5.15
C GLY A 586 44.93 -41.11 6.14
N ASN A 587 44.21 -40.44 7.05
CA ASN A 587 43.26 -41.11 7.95
C ASN A 587 41.87 -41.22 7.30
N LEU A 588 41.17 -42.32 7.59
CA LEU A 588 39.76 -42.50 7.23
C LEU A 588 38.86 -41.80 8.27
N TRP A 589 38.21 -40.70 7.91
CA TRP A 589 37.17 -40.11 8.75
C TRP A 589 35.86 -40.88 8.60
N ILE A 590 35.16 -41.12 9.71
CA ILE A 590 33.86 -41.78 9.77
C ILE A 590 32.97 -40.97 10.73
N GLY A 591 31.89 -40.39 10.23
CA GLY A 591 30.99 -39.54 11.01
C GLY A 591 29.61 -39.43 10.37
N GLU A 592 28.73 -38.63 10.98
CA GLU A 592 27.33 -38.50 10.54
C GLU A 592 27.20 -37.91 9.13
N ASN A 593 26.16 -38.30 8.38
CA ASN A 593 25.92 -37.78 7.03
C ASN A 593 25.74 -36.26 6.97
N SER A 594 25.22 -35.68 8.05
CA SER A 594 25.05 -34.24 8.27
C SER A 594 26.35 -33.51 8.59
N THR A 595 27.43 -34.19 8.98
CA THR A 595 28.72 -33.59 9.34
C THR A 595 29.78 -33.88 8.29
N SER A 596 30.85 -33.08 8.23
CA SER A 596 32.02 -33.28 7.36
C SER A 596 33.31 -33.39 8.18
N PRO A 597 34.39 -33.98 7.62
CA PRO A 597 35.68 -34.08 8.32
C PRO A 597 36.26 -32.74 8.77
N ASN A 598 35.86 -31.65 8.09
CA ASN A 598 36.35 -30.31 8.38
C ASN A 598 35.51 -29.57 9.43
N GLY A 599 34.49 -30.19 10.02
CA GLY A 599 33.62 -29.61 11.05
C GLY A 599 32.36 -28.90 10.53
N TRP A 600 32.10 -28.88 9.22
CA TRP A 600 30.82 -28.38 8.68
C TRP A 600 29.66 -29.30 9.05
N THR A 601 28.52 -28.74 9.42
CA THR A 601 27.28 -29.45 9.75
C THR A 601 26.04 -28.84 9.09
N THR A 602 25.12 -29.72 8.69
CA THR A 602 23.74 -29.42 8.25
C THR A 602 22.67 -29.93 9.24
N ASP A 603 23.06 -30.48 10.39
CA ASP A 603 22.09 -31.01 11.36
C ASP A 603 21.35 -29.88 12.08
N MET A 604 20.05 -29.75 11.81
CA MET A 604 19.16 -28.82 12.50
C MET A 604 19.20 -28.92 14.03
N LYS A 605 19.47 -30.09 14.62
CA LYS A 605 19.62 -30.22 16.08
C LYS A 605 20.89 -29.56 16.60
N VAL A 606 21.95 -29.49 15.80
CA VAL A 606 23.18 -28.77 16.14
C VAL A 606 22.97 -27.26 15.91
N LEU A 607 22.34 -26.88 14.80
CA LEU A 607 21.98 -25.50 14.47
C LEU A 607 21.09 -24.86 15.55
N GLN A 608 20.07 -25.59 16.03
CA GLN A 608 19.20 -25.14 17.12
C GLN A 608 19.92 -24.88 18.44
N LYS A 609 21.04 -25.57 18.73
CA LYS A 609 21.88 -25.23 19.91
C LYS A 609 22.45 -23.81 19.78
N TYR A 610 22.61 -23.29 18.56
CA TYR A 610 23.07 -21.92 18.28
C TYR A 610 21.93 -20.91 18.10
N GLY A 611 20.67 -21.34 18.16
CA GLY A 611 19.52 -20.48 17.89
C GLY A 611 19.35 -20.15 16.40
N ILE A 612 19.99 -20.93 15.52
CA ILE A 612 19.91 -20.78 14.06
C ILE A 612 18.85 -21.75 13.56
N ASP A 613 17.85 -21.23 12.83
CA ASP A 613 16.83 -22.03 12.16
C ASP A 613 17.12 -22.20 10.65
N GLN A 614 16.25 -22.93 9.96
CA GLN A 614 16.40 -23.21 8.53
C GLN A 614 16.19 -21.95 7.67
N LYS A 615 15.35 -21.01 8.12
CA LYS A 615 15.09 -19.74 7.42
C LYS A 615 16.27 -18.79 7.56
N ASP A 616 16.98 -18.82 8.68
CA ASP A 616 18.23 -18.07 8.84
C ASP A 616 19.25 -18.53 7.77
N LEU A 617 19.46 -19.84 7.63
CA LEU A 617 20.36 -20.38 6.60
C LEU A 617 19.93 -19.97 5.18
N GLU A 618 18.63 -20.06 4.86
CA GLU A 618 18.08 -19.64 3.57
C GLU A 618 18.25 -18.14 3.31
N LEU A 619 18.00 -17.30 4.32
CA LEU A 619 18.13 -15.84 4.26
C LEU A 619 19.57 -15.41 3.93
N PHE A 620 20.56 -16.09 4.52
CA PHE A 620 21.97 -15.81 4.28
C PHE A 620 22.60 -16.65 3.15
N GLN A 621 21.82 -17.50 2.48
CA GLN A 621 22.26 -18.41 1.41
C GLN A 621 23.36 -19.39 1.85
N PHE A 622 23.32 -19.81 3.11
CA PHE A 622 24.20 -20.85 3.65
C PHE A 622 23.53 -22.22 3.49
N GLU A 623 24.32 -23.22 3.15
CA GLU A 623 23.89 -24.63 3.16
C GLU A 623 24.28 -25.31 4.47
N ALA A 624 25.31 -24.79 5.16
CA ALA A 624 25.88 -25.35 6.37
C ALA A 624 26.60 -24.30 7.23
N ILE A 625 26.92 -24.67 8.47
CA ILE A 625 27.84 -23.91 9.33
C ILE A 625 28.99 -24.79 9.82
N ARG A 626 30.04 -24.17 10.36
CA ARG A 626 31.13 -24.84 11.10
C ARG A 626 31.50 -24.08 12.36
N ASP A 627 31.79 -24.78 13.46
CA ASP A 627 32.46 -24.19 14.63
C ASP A 627 33.92 -23.81 14.29
N LEU A 628 34.29 -22.53 14.42
CA LEU A 628 35.68 -22.07 14.29
C LEU A 628 36.38 -21.94 15.64
N ALA A 629 35.68 -21.37 16.63
CA ALA A 629 36.26 -21.06 17.93
C ALA A 629 35.19 -20.95 19.01
N LYS A 630 35.59 -21.23 20.25
CA LYS A 630 34.77 -21.07 21.46
C LYS A 630 35.61 -20.46 22.57
N GLY A 631 34.98 -19.62 23.38
CA GLY A 631 35.58 -19.19 24.65
C GLY A 631 34.51 -18.75 25.63
N ILE A 632 34.92 -18.63 26.89
CA ILE A 632 34.01 -18.40 28.01
C ILE A 632 34.49 -17.17 28.77
N VAL A 633 33.55 -16.31 29.13
CA VAL A 633 33.77 -15.14 29.98
C VAL A 633 32.91 -15.32 31.24
N HIS A 634 33.54 -15.27 32.39
CA HIS A 634 32.85 -15.21 33.67
C HIS A 634 32.73 -13.74 34.10
N LEU A 635 31.52 -13.33 34.45
CA LEU A 635 31.20 -12.00 34.92
C LEU A 635 30.67 -12.09 36.36
N LEU A 636 31.01 -11.10 37.17
CA LEU A 636 30.29 -10.86 38.41
C LEU A 636 28.92 -10.27 38.09
N ALA A 637 27.95 -10.49 38.98
CA ALA A 637 26.58 -10.03 38.81
C ALA A 637 26.24 -9.00 39.90
N GLU A 638 27.06 -7.96 40.03
CA GLU A 638 26.72 -6.83 40.91
C GLU A 638 25.70 -5.92 40.19
N HIS A 639 24.63 -5.53 40.90
CA HIS A 639 23.55 -4.78 40.26
C HIS A 639 24.00 -3.42 39.74
N GLY A 640 23.81 -3.18 38.44
CA GLY A 640 24.24 -1.95 37.79
C GLY A 640 25.74 -1.90 37.53
N GLU A 641 26.48 -3.00 37.74
CA GLU A 641 27.86 -3.13 37.30
C GLU A 641 27.94 -2.92 35.79
N VAL A 642 28.89 -2.07 35.38
CA VAL A 642 29.27 -1.86 33.99
C VAL A 642 30.71 -2.31 33.85
N GLY A 643 30.91 -3.47 33.23
CA GLY A 643 32.24 -4.05 33.02
C GLY A 643 32.58 -4.21 31.55
N VAL A 644 33.87 -4.43 31.28
CA VAL A 644 34.38 -4.76 29.95
C VAL A 644 35.28 -5.98 30.05
N ALA A 645 34.93 -7.04 29.33
CA ALA A 645 35.75 -8.24 29.16
C ALA A 645 36.32 -8.31 27.74
N GLN A 646 37.49 -8.90 27.58
CA GLN A 646 38.06 -9.24 26.27
C GLN A 646 38.41 -10.73 26.23
N LEU A 647 38.02 -11.40 25.15
CA LEU A 647 38.23 -12.82 24.92
C LEU A 647 38.89 -13.03 23.56
N SER A 648 40.02 -13.73 23.52
CA SER A 648 40.57 -14.25 22.26
C SER A 648 39.79 -15.50 21.87
N LEU A 649 39.33 -15.55 20.62
CA LEU A 649 38.61 -16.70 20.07
C LEU A 649 39.57 -17.57 19.24
N SER A 650 40.46 -16.95 18.46
CA SER A 650 41.59 -17.60 17.80
C SER A 650 42.77 -16.63 17.67
N ASP A 651 43.86 -17.07 17.03
CA ASP A 651 45.01 -16.22 16.67
C ASP A 651 44.63 -15.05 15.73
N GLN A 652 43.48 -15.16 15.05
CA GLN A 652 43.00 -14.18 14.09
C GLN A 652 41.86 -13.31 14.62
N TYR A 653 41.13 -13.76 15.66
CA TYR A 653 39.88 -13.13 16.08
C TYR A 653 39.77 -12.98 17.60
N TYR A 654 39.29 -11.82 18.05
CA TYR A 654 38.94 -11.57 19.45
C TYR A 654 37.64 -10.78 19.56
N CYS A 655 36.98 -10.87 20.71
CA CYS A 655 35.76 -10.15 21.03
C CYS A 655 35.96 -9.31 22.30
N LYS A 656 35.45 -8.08 22.31
CA LYS A 656 35.26 -7.25 23.50
C LYS A 656 33.78 -7.24 23.85
N LEU A 657 33.44 -7.52 25.10
CA LEU A 657 32.09 -7.45 25.63
C LEU A 657 32.04 -6.35 26.68
N ALA A 658 31.31 -5.26 26.40
CA ALA A 658 30.85 -4.34 27.44
C ALA A 658 29.47 -4.84 27.91
N PHE A 659 29.23 -4.92 29.21
CA PHE A 659 27.96 -5.41 29.76
C PHE A 659 27.41 -4.47 30.82
N GLN A 660 26.10 -4.56 31.05
CA GLN A 660 25.39 -3.88 32.12
C GLN A 660 24.33 -4.82 32.72
N ASP A 661 24.41 -5.09 34.02
CA ASP A 661 23.37 -5.85 34.73
C ASP A 661 22.15 -4.96 35.07
N LEU A 662 21.03 -5.20 34.40
CA LEU A 662 19.74 -4.57 34.67
C LEU A 662 18.83 -5.41 35.60
N ARG A 663 19.35 -6.54 36.13
CA ARG A 663 18.68 -7.65 36.81
C ARG A 663 17.85 -8.55 35.90
N SER A 664 17.68 -9.78 36.40
CA SER A 664 16.93 -10.89 35.78
C SER A 664 15.58 -10.45 35.16
N PRO A 665 15.23 -10.91 33.95
CA PRO A 665 15.82 -12.07 33.25
C PRO A 665 16.83 -11.72 32.14
N TYR A 666 17.32 -10.48 32.04
CA TYR A 666 18.16 -10.04 30.93
C TYR A 666 19.48 -9.39 31.37
N LEU A 667 20.59 -9.88 30.81
CA LEU A 667 21.88 -9.19 30.85
C LEU A 667 22.06 -8.42 29.53
N VAL A 668 22.31 -7.10 29.61
CA VAL A 668 22.57 -6.29 28.40
C VAL A 668 24.05 -6.39 28.06
N VAL A 669 24.35 -6.87 26.85
CA VAL A 669 25.73 -7.05 26.38
C VAL A 669 25.91 -6.35 25.04
N LYS A 670 26.82 -5.39 25.00
CA LYS A 670 27.35 -4.80 23.78
C LYS A 670 28.63 -5.54 23.39
N GLY A 671 28.53 -6.38 22.37
CA GLY A 671 29.66 -7.13 21.83
C GLY A 671 30.27 -6.44 20.61
N SER A 672 31.61 -6.40 20.57
CA SER A 672 32.41 -5.86 19.47
C SER A 672 33.44 -6.92 19.05
N PHE A 673 33.35 -7.41 17.81
CA PHE A 673 34.18 -8.48 17.26
C PHE A 673 35.24 -7.92 16.31
N TYR A 674 36.49 -8.38 16.44
CA TYR A 674 37.66 -7.80 15.76
C TYR A 674 38.52 -8.89 15.11
N THR A 675 39.31 -8.49 14.11
CA THR A 675 40.49 -9.26 13.71
C THR A 675 41.73 -8.76 14.44
N THR A 676 42.74 -9.61 14.63
CA THR A 676 44.04 -9.19 15.21
C THR A 676 44.83 -8.22 14.33
N GLN A 677 44.43 -8.02 13.07
CA GLN A 677 45.08 -7.13 12.10
C GLN A 677 44.37 -5.78 11.92
N ASN A 678 43.16 -5.60 12.44
CA ASN A 678 42.34 -4.41 12.21
C ASN A 678 41.78 -3.85 13.54
N GLU A 679 42.07 -2.58 13.82
CA GLU A 679 41.57 -1.89 15.01
C GLU A 679 40.08 -1.57 14.95
N LYS A 680 39.46 -1.61 13.76
CA LYS A 680 38.01 -1.43 13.60
C LYS A 680 37.28 -2.75 13.81
N PRO A 681 36.15 -2.77 14.54
CA PRO A 681 35.34 -3.97 14.69
C PRO A 681 34.75 -4.39 13.35
N LEU A 682 34.75 -5.71 13.09
CA LEU A 682 34.01 -6.34 12.00
C LEU A 682 32.50 -6.33 12.26
N LEU A 683 32.10 -6.46 13.53
CA LEU A 683 30.73 -6.45 14.01
C LEU A 683 30.69 -5.72 15.35
N GLU A 684 29.66 -4.91 15.57
CA GLU A 684 29.38 -4.28 16.85
C GLU A 684 27.86 -4.20 17.04
N ASN A 685 27.34 -4.79 18.11
CA ASN A 685 25.90 -4.83 18.37
C ASN A 685 25.59 -4.94 19.87
N THR A 686 24.39 -4.55 20.27
CA THR A 686 23.89 -4.65 21.65
C THR A 686 22.74 -5.65 21.70
N ILE A 687 22.85 -6.66 22.55
CA ILE A 687 21.89 -7.75 22.68
C ILE A 687 21.46 -7.97 24.14
N PHE A 688 20.23 -8.45 24.31
CA PHE A 688 19.68 -8.85 25.60
C PHE A 688 19.83 -10.36 25.74
N LEU A 689 20.73 -10.81 26.61
CA LEU A 689 20.95 -12.24 26.85
C LEU A 689 19.95 -12.77 27.88
N GLN A 690 19.30 -13.89 27.57
CA GLN A 690 18.45 -14.65 28.48
C GLN A 690 19.11 -15.99 28.83
N GLU A 691 19.03 -16.39 30.09
CA GLU A 691 19.52 -17.68 30.60
C GLU A 691 19.03 -18.86 29.74
N GLY A 692 19.97 -19.72 29.32
CA GLY A 692 19.67 -20.92 28.52
C GLY A 692 19.27 -20.68 27.06
N LYS A 693 19.17 -19.43 26.60
CA LYS A 693 18.87 -19.10 25.20
C LYS A 693 20.11 -18.52 24.48
N PRO A 694 20.49 -19.07 23.32
CA PRO A 694 21.48 -18.44 22.46
C PRO A 694 20.92 -17.14 21.85
N ALA A 695 21.80 -16.18 21.63
CA ALA A 695 21.51 -14.93 20.93
C ALA A 695 22.61 -14.65 19.90
N LEU A 696 22.20 -14.27 18.69
CA LEU A 696 23.09 -13.89 17.60
C LEU A 696 23.55 -12.43 17.79
N LEU A 697 24.85 -12.19 17.89
CA LEU A 697 25.40 -10.82 17.92
C LEU A 697 25.36 -10.17 16.53
N GLY A 698 25.74 -10.93 15.50
CA GLY A 698 25.83 -10.44 14.13
C GLY A 698 26.54 -11.41 13.19
N ILE A 699 26.50 -11.07 11.90
CA ILE A 699 27.02 -11.86 10.78
C ILE A 699 27.81 -10.94 9.85
N THR A 700 29.06 -11.30 9.49
CA THR A 700 29.87 -10.51 8.56
C THR A 700 29.46 -10.72 7.10
N ASN A 701 29.38 -9.63 6.32
CA ASN A 701 29.01 -9.68 4.89
C ASN A 701 30.20 -10.09 4.00
N LEU A 702 30.63 -11.35 4.11
CA LEU A 702 31.68 -11.98 3.31
C LEU A 702 31.15 -13.25 2.64
N ARG A 703 31.82 -13.73 1.58
CA ARG A 703 31.44 -14.96 0.85
C ARG A 703 31.40 -16.23 1.72
N GLN A 704 32.09 -16.20 2.84
CA GLN A 704 31.94 -17.07 4.00
C GLN A 704 31.70 -16.14 5.18
N ALA A 705 30.60 -16.28 5.90
CA ALA A 705 30.25 -15.33 6.94
C ALA A 705 30.70 -15.80 8.31
N LEU A 706 31.25 -14.88 9.11
CA LEU A 706 31.54 -15.12 10.51
C LEU A 706 30.29 -14.77 11.32
N ILE A 707 29.76 -15.76 12.04
CA ILE A 707 28.55 -15.67 12.87
C ILE A 707 29.02 -15.75 14.32
N LEU A 708 28.73 -14.74 15.14
CA LEU A 708 29.09 -14.75 16.56
C LEU A 708 27.85 -14.93 17.43
N VAL A 709 27.78 -16.05 18.14
CA VAL A 709 26.67 -16.42 19.02
C VAL A 709 27.12 -16.29 20.48
N LEU A 710 26.30 -15.67 21.31
CA LEU A 710 26.48 -15.60 22.76
C LEU A 710 25.41 -16.46 23.44
N ARG A 711 25.78 -17.15 24.53
CA ARG A 711 24.84 -17.84 25.41
C ARG A 711 25.10 -17.46 26.85
N LEU A 712 24.03 -17.14 27.60
CA LEU A 712 24.10 -17.00 29.05
C LEU A 712 23.86 -18.37 29.70
N LYS A 713 24.84 -18.84 30.46
CA LYS A 713 24.82 -20.06 31.27
C LYS A 713 24.82 -19.72 32.75
#